data_AF-A0A8C4F4B4-F1
#
_entry.id   AF-A0A8C4F4B4-F1
#
_cell.length_a   1.000
_cell.length_b   1.000
_cell.length_c   1.000
_cell.angle_alpha   90.00
_cell.angle_beta   90.00
_cell.angle_gamma   90.00
#
_symmetry.space_group_name_H-M   'P 1'
#
loop_
_entity.id
_entity.type
_entity.pdbx_description
1 polymer ?
#
loop_
_entity_poly.entity_id
_entity_poly.type
_entity_poly.pdbx_seq_one_letter_code
_entity_poly.pdbx_strand_id
1 'polypeptide(L)'
;MKQQTLCAVSPFDFTLSRYVVLDNGLRALLISDYSGPSASGDEDSDGEDEGEEEEEEEEDDESGGDSEDGSEEDDDDDYGVDEEDDNEGKKKKGNAEKQSAAALCVGVGSFSDPSDLPGLAHFLEHMVFMGSEKYPSENGFDAFLKKHGGSDNASTDCERTIFQFDVQRKSFKEALDRWAQFFICPLMIRDAIDREVEAVDSEYQLAKPSDSHRKEMLFGSLAKPGHPMGKFCWGNAQTLKQEPKQKKINVYKRLRAFWKKYYSAHYMTLAVQSKGQENLFHLLYIKSQSIRLTEIDLPKADFSDMLDPFDTPAFNKLYRVVPVGKVHALNITWALPPQEKYYRVKPLHYISWLIGHEGTGSILSVLRKKCWALALFGGNSETGFDQNTTYSIFSISITLTDEGFQNFYQVTHLVFQYLKMLQTLGPQKRIYEEIQKIEANEFHYQEQIDPIEYVEDICENMQLFPKDDFLTGDQLMFEFNPEVISAALSLLTPEKANLMLLSPEHEGQCPLREKWFGTQYSIEDIEQEWKERWTGNLELSGDLHLPAENKFIATDFTLKPSDCPDTEFPVRIADSDRGCLWYKKDNKFKIPKAYIRFHVISPVIQQSAKNVVMFDLLVNILGHNLAGPAYEAEVAQLEYKLVAGEHGLVIKVKGFNHKLPLLFHVIIDHLADFAASPDVFSMFAEQLKKTYFNILIKPEKLGKDVRLLILEHSRWSMVEKYQALTAGLNINELMEFSQSFRAELYAEGLVQGNFSSAESKLFLQYVTEKLQFSKLPAEVPVMFRVVELPLKQHICKVKSLNKGDANSEVTVYYQVRLHLCCCCFLSDAHGGTVL
;
A
#
# COMPACT_ATOMS: atom_id res chain seq x y z
N MET A 1 -3.27 -7.20 40.51
CA MET A 1 -3.06 -5.76 40.24
C MET A 1 -1.58 -5.44 40.33
N LYS A 2 -0.89 -5.28 39.18
CA LYS A 2 0.50 -4.80 39.11
C LYS A 2 0.58 -3.67 38.08
N GLN A 3 1.16 -2.56 38.52
CA GLN A 3 1.69 -1.39 37.79
C GLN A 3 0.93 -0.87 36.56
N GLN A 4 0.22 0.25 36.78
CA GLN A 4 -0.14 1.21 35.73
C GLN A 4 1.14 1.82 35.16
N THR A 5 1.27 1.80 33.83
CA THR A 5 2.26 2.61 33.11
C THR A 5 1.51 3.13 31.89
N LEU A 6 1.41 4.46 31.77
CA LEU A 6 0.91 5.11 30.57
C LEU A 6 1.95 4.86 29.47
N CYS A 7 1.53 4.27 28.34
CA CYS A 7 2.37 4.24 27.14
C CYS A 7 2.51 5.68 26.62
N ALA A 8 3.64 6.01 25.97
CA ALA A 8 3.80 7.31 25.34
C ALA A 8 2.78 7.42 24.19
N VAL A 9 1.91 8.42 24.26
CA VAL A 9 0.86 8.69 23.27
C VAL A 9 1.16 10.05 22.64
N SER A 10 0.84 10.23 21.36
CA SER A 10 0.96 11.53 20.69
C SER A 10 0.23 12.61 21.51
N PRO A 11 0.75 13.85 21.65
CA PRO A 11 0.08 14.91 22.43
C PRO A 11 -1.32 15.26 21.93
N PHE A 12 -1.68 14.85 20.72
CA PHE A 12 -2.97 15.09 20.06
C PHE A 12 -3.87 13.85 20.01
N ASP A 13 -3.40 12.71 20.50
CA ASP A 13 -4.20 11.50 20.63
C ASP A 13 -4.93 11.49 21.99
N PHE A 14 -6.26 11.43 21.92
CA PHE A 14 -7.17 11.45 23.07
C PHE A 14 -7.50 10.04 23.58
N THR A 15 -6.86 9.00 23.04
CA THR A 15 -7.07 7.63 23.48
C THR A 15 -6.35 7.35 24.81
N LEU A 16 -6.96 6.49 25.63
CA LEU A 16 -6.33 5.98 26.84
C LEU A 16 -5.93 4.53 26.63
N SER A 17 -4.63 4.24 26.67
CA SER A 17 -4.07 2.90 26.51
C SER A 17 -3.81 2.22 27.86
N ARG A 18 -4.07 0.91 27.93
CA ARG A 18 -3.82 0.08 29.12
C ARG A 18 -3.26 -1.28 28.72
N TYR A 19 -2.02 -1.54 29.09
CA TYR A 19 -1.39 -2.84 28.92
C TYR A 19 -1.74 -3.80 30.06
N VAL A 20 -2.09 -5.05 29.70
CA VAL A 20 -2.41 -6.11 30.66
C VAL A 20 -1.79 -7.43 30.20
N VAL A 21 -1.37 -8.25 31.17
CA VAL A 21 -0.99 -9.65 30.94
C VAL A 21 -1.99 -10.49 31.71
N LEU A 22 -2.66 -11.40 30.99
CA LEU A 22 -3.67 -12.28 31.57
C LEU A 22 -3.03 -13.48 32.26
N ASP A 23 -3.80 -14.18 33.08
CA ASP A 23 -3.33 -15.35 33.83
C ASP A 23 -2.88 -16.51 32.92
N ASN A 24 -3.41 -16.58 31.68
CA ASN A 24 -2.98 -17.54 30.65
C ASN A 24 -1.78 -17.04 29.81
N GLY A 25 -1.17 -15.91 30.17
CA GLY A 25 0.01 -15.36 29.50
C GLY A 25 -0.26 -14.52 28.26
N LEU A 26 -1.52 -14.37 27.84
CA LEU A 26 -1.89 -13.46 26.74
C LEU A 26 -1.52 -12.02 27.12
N ARG A 27 -0.82 -11.33 26.23
CA ARG A 27 -0.46 -9.92 26.37
C ARG A 27 -1.47 -9.09 25.59
N ALA A 28 -2.06 -8.09 26.22
CA ALA A 28 -3.06 -7.26 25.57
C ALA A 28 -2.88 -5.76 25.81
N LEU A 29 -3.17 -4.94 24.80
CA LEU A 29 -3.27 -3.49 24.88
C LEU A 29 -4.71 -3.05 24.64
N LEU A 30 -5.29 -2.36 25.63
CA LEU A 30 -6.66 -1.85 25.56
C LEU A 30 -6.63 -0.36 25.25
N ILE A 31 -7.30 0.04 24.18
CA ILE A 31 -7.32 1.41 23.66
C ILE A 31 -8.75 1.91 23.81
N SER A 32 -8.92 2.95 24.63
CA SER A 32 -10.23 3.57 24.83
C SER A 32 -10.32 4.87 24.05
N ASP A 33 -11.14 4.87 23.00
CA ASP A 33 -11.44 6.07 22.21
C ASP A 33 -12.76 6.71 22.68
N TYR A 34 -12.63 7.85 23.37
CA TYR A 34 -13.77 8.65 23.84
C TYR A 34 -14.25 9.70 22.83
N SER A 35 -13.59 9.85 21.69
CA SER A 35 -13.98 10.88 20.73
C SER A 35 -15.35 10.54 20.12
N GLY A 36 -16.27 11.52 20.00
CA GLY A 36 -17.65 11.37 19.50
C GLY A 36 -18.64 12.34 20.18
N PRO A 37 -19.83 12.59 19.59
CA PRO A 37 -20.84 13.48 20.17
C PRO A 37 -21.55 12.79 21.35
N SER A 38 -20.88 12.74 22.49
CA SER A 38 -21.48 12.51 23.80
C SER A 38 -20.58 13.12 24.88
N ALA A 39 -20.24 14.40 24.70
CA ALA A 39 -19.65 15.26 25.74
C ALA A 39 -20.72 16.12 26.44
N SER A 40 -21.98 15.69 26.39
CA SER A 40 -23.04 16.12 27.30
C SER A 40 -23.61 14.85 27.92
N GLY A 41 -23.56 14.77 29.25
CA GLY A 41 -23.93 13.59 30.00
C GLY A 41 -25.39 13.22 29.79
N ASP A 42 -25.62 11.98 29.38
CA ASP A 42 -26.84 11.25 29.68
C ASP A 42 -26.38 9.93 30.32
N GLU A 43 -26.90 9.70 31.52
CA GLU A 43 -26.65 8.53 32.35
C GLU A 43 -27.15 7.27 31.64
N ASP A 44 -26.37 6.19 31.74
CA ASP A 44 -26.77 4.84 31.36
C ASP A 44 -28.12 4.50 31.99
N SER A 45 -29.15 4.35 31.16
CA SER A 45 -30.37 3.65 31.53
C SER A 45 -30.31 2.26 30.92
N ASP A 46 -29.81 1.31 31.71
CA ASP A 46 -30.10 -0.11 31.54
C ASP A 46 -31.63 -0.29 31.58
N GLY A 47 -32.25 -0.32 30.40
CA GLY A 47 -33.63 -0.73 30.20
C GLY A 47 -33.63 -2.04 29.44
N GLU A 48 -33.98 -3.13 30.15
CA GLU A 48 -34.46 -4.37 29.55
C GLU A 48 -35.64 -4.01 28.62
N ASP A 49 -35.46 -4.13 27.30
CA ASP A 49 -36.59 -4.12 26.38
C ASP A 49 -36.89 -5.57 25.98
N GLU A 50 -38.05 -6.02 26.46
CA GLU A 50 -38.61 -7.33 26.24
C GLU A 50 -39.08 -7.47 24.79
N GLY A 51 -38.87 -8.68 24.24
CA GLY A 51 -39.16 -9.15 22.89
C GLY A 51 -40.29 -8.49 22.08
N GLU A 52 -39.96 -8.23 20.82
CA GLU A 52 -40.88 -8.51 19.72
C GLU A 52 -40.20 -9.52 18.77
N GLU A 53 -40.82 -10.69 18.66
CA GLU A 53 -40.50 -11.74 17.69
C GLU A 53 -40.84 -11.20 16.29
N GLU A 54 -39.83 -10.85 15.50
CA GLU A 54 -39.98 -10.70 14.05
C GLU A 54 -39.65 -12.03 13.38
N GLU A 55 -40.61 -12.50 12.59
CA GLU A 55 -40.68 -13.83 11.98
C GLU A 55 -39.45 -14.14 11.12
N GLU A 56 -38.88 -15.33 11.33
CA GLU A 56 -37.82 -15.93 10.52
C GLU A 56 -38.39 -16.25 9.12
N GLU A 57 -38.08 -15.42 8.13
CA GLU A 57 -38.10 -15.84 6.71
C GLU A 57 -36.68 -16.25 6.31
N GLU A 58 -36.49 -17.56 6.15
CA GLU A 58 -35.31 -18.17 5.53
C GLU A 58 -35.26 -17.77 4.04
N GLU A 59 -34.45 -16.79 3.69
CA GLU A 59 -33.96 -16.61 2.32
C GLU A 59 -32.53 -17.18 2.24
N ASP A 60 -32.43 -18.34 1.59
CA ASP A 60 -31.17 -18.98 1.19
C ASP A 60 -30.48 -18.13 0.10
N ASP A 61 -29.72 -17.10 0.51
CA ASP A 61 -28.75 -16.43 -0.35
C ASP A 61 -27.39 -17.14 -0.25
N GLU A 62 -27.25 -18.21 -1.04
CA GLU A 62 -25.93 -18.73 -1.43
C GLU A 62 -25.25 -17.71 -2.38
N SER A 63 -24.67 -16.65 -1.82
CA SER A 63 -23.61 -15.90 -2.49
C SER A 63 -22.30 -16.12 -1.73
N GLY A 64 -21.47 -17.02 -2.27
CA GLY A 64 -20.07 -17.14 -1.88
C GLY A 64 -19.38 -15.82 -2.22
N GLY A 65 -19.12 -15.02 -1.20
CA GLY A 65 -18.30 -13.83 -1.30
C GLY A 65 -16.91 -14.18 -0.83
N ASP A 66 -16.03 -14.49 -1.77
CA ASP A 66 -14.59 -14.49 -1.55
C ASP A 66 -14.18 -13.04 -1.24
N SER A 67 -13.84 -12.79 0.02
CA SER A 67 -13.19 -11.56 0.48
C SER A 67 -11.70 -11.71 0.22
N GLU A 68 -11.30 -11.53 -1.03
CA GLU A 68 -9.89 -11.35 -1.41
C GLU A 68 -9.54 -9.86 -1.22
N ASP A 69 -9.27 -9.46 0.02
CA ASP A 69 -8.43 -8.29 0.31
C ASP A 69 -7.09 -8.83 0.82
N GLY A 70 -6.36 -9.50 -0.09
CA GLY A 70 -4.92 -9.64 0.07
C GLY A 70 -4.33 -8.24 0.03
N SER A 71 -3.48 -7.89 0.98
CA SER A 71 -2.69 -6.67 0.99
C SER A 71 -1.76 -6.65 -0.23
N GLU A 72 -2.30 -6.24 -1.37
CA GLU A 72 -1.55 -5.89 -2.56
C GLU A 72 -1.01 -4.47 -2.35
N GLU A 73 0.16 -4.36 -1.70
CA GLU A 73 1.11 -3.34 -2.12
C GLU A 73 1.62 -3.76 -3.50
N ASP A 74 0.80 -3.47 -4.51
CA ASP A 74 1.17 -3.57 -5.92
C ASP A 74 2.31 -2.56 -6.16
N ASP A 75 3.54 -2.99 -5.91
CA ASP A 75 4.79 -2.39 -6.43
C ASP A 75 4.91 -2.59 -7.96
N ASP A 76 3.79 -2.68 -8.66
CA ASP A 76 3.72 -2.55 -10.10
C ASP A 76 3.87 -1.06 -10.43
N ASP A 77 5.12 -0.65 -10.63
CA ASP A 77 5.61 0.64 -11.16
C ASP A 77 4.92 1.03 -12.49
N ASP A 78 3.63 1.36 -12.45
CA ASP A 78 2.94 1.94 -13.60
C ASP A 78 3.11 3.46 -13.60
N TYR A 79 4.33 3.89 -13.92
CA TYR A 79 4.59 5.27 -14.33
C TYR A 79 3.87 5.55 -15.66
N GLY A 80 2.59 5.89 -15.59
CA GLY A 80 1.88 6.60 -16.63
C GLY A 80 0.42 6.22 -16.80
N VAL A 81 -0.48 7.06 -16.29
CA VAL A 81 -1.94 6.89 -16.24
C VAL A 81 -2.40 6.22 -14.95
N ASP A 82 -2.27 6.98 -13.86
CA ASP A 82 -3.16 6.91 -12.71
C ASP A 82 -4.60 7.22 -13.17
N GLU A 83 -5.29 6.27 -13.82
CA GLU A 83 -6.75 6.27 -13.73
C GLU A 83 -7.08 5.85 -12.30
N GLU A 84 -7.98 6.61 -11.66
CA GLU A 84 -8.44 6.39 -10.28
C GLU A 84 -8.65 4.89 -10.02
N ASP A 85 -7.67 4.28 -9.34
CA ASP A 85 -7.97 3.16 -8.47
C ASP A 85 -8.75 3.78 -7.32
N ASP A 86 -10.07 3.62 -7.42
CA ASP A 86 -11.02 3.69 -6.31
C ASP A 86 -10.73 2.59 -5.27
N ASN A 87 -9.45 2.29 -5.01
CA ASN A 87 -8.96 1.58 -3.84
C ASN A 87 -8.55 2.57 -2.73
N GLU A 88 -8.98 3.84 -2.82
CA GLU A 88 -9.35 4.57 -1.60
C GLU A 88 -10.58 3.85 -1.04
N GLY A 89 -10.33 2.90 -0.13
CA GLY A 89 -11.30 1.96 0.44
C GLY A 89 -12.68 2.57 0.56
N LYS A 90 -13.69 1.85 0.05
CA LYS A 90 -15.12 2.21 0.03
C LYS A 90 -15.53 2.97 1.30
N LYS A 91 -15.36 4.30 1.31
CA LYS A 91 -15.88 5.15 2.38
C LYS A 91 -17.39 5.18 2.19
N LYS A 92 -18.07 4.25 2.87
CA LYS A 92 -19.52 4.17 2.95
C LYS A 92 -20.07 5.56 3.27
N LYS A 93 -20.90 6.06 2.35
CA LYS A 93 -21.68 7.29 2.53
C LYS A 93 -22.53 7.18 3.80
N GLY A 94 -22.30 8.10 4.73
CA GLY A 94 -23.37 8.76 5.49
C GLY A 94 -24.14 7.94 6.52
N ASN A 95 -23.45 7.39 7.52
CA ASN A 95 -23.81 7.56 8.95
C ASN A 95 -22.64 7.01 9.77
N ALA A 96 -21.69 7.85 10.16
CA ALA A 96 -20.46 7.40 10.81
C ALA A 96 -20.71 7.05 12.29
N GLU A 97 -21.44 5.97 12.54
CA GLU A 97 -21.27 5.24 13.80
C GLU A 97 -19.79 4.84 13.87
N LYS A 98 -19.13 5.24 14.96
CA LYS A 98 -17.73 4.91 15.16
C LYS A 98 -17.56 3.40 15.30
N GLN A 99 -16.55 2.88 14.61
CA GLN A 99 -16.18 1.47 14.68
C GLN A 99 -15.45 1.16 15.99
N SER A 100 -15.50 -0.09 16.40
CA SER A 100 -14.60 -0.73 17.36
C SER A 100 -13.85 -1.82 16.63
N ALA A 101 -12.60 -2.06 17.01
CA ALA A 101 -11.76 -3.04 16.35
C ALA A 101 -11.01 -3.90 17.37
N ALA A 102 -10.63 -5.10 16.94
CA ALA A 102 -9.69 -5.94 17.67
C ALA A 102 -8.79 -6.70 16.69
N ALA A 103 -7.53 -6.88 17.06
CA ALA A 103 -6.59 -7.71 16.33
C ALA A 103 -5.79 -8.61 17.27
N LEU A 104 -5.52 -9.84 16.85
CA LEU A 104 -4.72 -10.81 17.58
C LEU A 104 -3.65 -11.38 16.67
N CYS A 105 -2.39 -11.20 17.07
CA CYS A 105 -1.25 -11.79 16.42
C CYS A 105 -0.81 -13.05 17.17
N VAL A 106 -0.78 -14.17 16.46
CA VAL A 106 -0.16 -15.42 16.90
C VAL A 106 1.30 -15.39 16.45
N GLY A 107 2.24 -15.54 17.38
CA GLY A 107 3.68 -15.58 17.07
C GLY A 107 4.15 -16.88 16.41
N VAL A 108 3.40 -17.38 15.43
CA VAL A 108 3.69 -18.55 14.60
C VAL A 108 3.14 -18.29 13.20
N GLY A 109 3.94 -18.54 12.16
CA GLY A 109 3.53 -18.42 10.75
C GLY A 109 4.05 -19.59 9.90
N SER A 110 4.20 -19.34 8.59
CA SER A 110 4.56 -20.35 7.58
C SER A 110 5.93 -21.03 7.79
N PHE A 111 6.87 -20.42 8.51
CA PHE A 111 8.14 -21.08 8.87
C PHE A 111 7.94 -22.33 9.72
N SER A 112 6.83 -22.39 10.46
CA SER A 112 6.45 -23.56 11.26
C SER A 112 5.72 -24.65 10.47
N ASP A 113 5.47 -24.44 9.17
CA ASP A 113 4.79 -25.42 8.33
C ASP A 113 5.52 -26.76 8.33
N PRO A 114 4.80 -27.89 8.45
CA PRO A 114 5.40 -29.19 8.24
C PRO A 114 5.94 -29.32 6.81
N SER A 115 7.11 -29.93 6.65
CA SER A 115 7.73 -30.13 5.33
C SER A 115 6.89 -30.98 4.36
N ASP A 116 5.96 -31.79 4.89
CA ASP A 116 5.02 -32.60 4.12
C ASP A 116 3.69 -31.91 3.82
N LEU A 117 3.46 -30.71 4.37
CA LEU A 117 2.27 -29.86 4.17
C LEU A 117 2.65 -28.36 4.11
N PRO A 118 3.38 -27.90 3.07
CA PRO A 118 3.60 -26.46 2.85
C PRO A 118 2.28 -25.70 2.64
N GLY A 119 2.12 -24.57 3.31
CA GLY A 119 0.91 -23.75 3.36
C GLY A 119 -0.07 -24.13 4.47
N LEU A 120 0.34 -24.90 5.48
CA LEU A 120 -0.57 -25.37 6.54
C LEU A 120 -0.97 -24.26 7.52
N ALA A 121 -0.07 -23.31 7.81
CA ALA A 121 -0.37 -22.14 8.64
C ALA A 121 -1.41 -21.25 7.96
N HIS A 122 -1.19 -20.92 6.68
CA HIS A 122 -2.14 -20.17 5.87
C HIS A 122 -3.48 -20.91 5.74
N PHE A 123 -3.46 -22.21 5.48
CA PHE A 123 -4.69 -22.99 5.45
C PHE A 123 -5.41 -23.05 6.82
N LEU A 124 -4.69 -22.98 7.94
CA LEU A 124 -5.32 -22.91 9.26
C LEU A 124 -6.01 -21.57 9.50
N GLU A 125 -5.44 -20.48 8.99
CA GLU A 125 -6.04 -19.15 9.02
C GLU A 125 -7.43 -19.17 8.40
N HIS A 126 -7.59 -19.72 7.19
CA HIS A 126 -8.90 -19.92 6.56
C HIS A 126 -9.83 -20.80 7.38
N MET A 127 -9.32 -21.94 7.85
CA MET A 127 -10.16 -22.97 8.49
C MET A 127 -10.69 -22.58 9.88
N VAL A 128 -10.16 -21.56 10.55
CA VAL A 128 -10.72 -21.09 11.83
C VAL A 128 -12.01 -20.28 11.66
N PHE A 129 -12.25 -19.72 10.47
CA PHE A 129 -13.52 -19.05 10.12
C PHE A 129 -14.68 -20.04 9.89
N MET A 130 -14.35 -21.31 9.61
CA MET A 130 -15.29 -22.40 9.31
C MET A 130 -15.96 -22.97 10.57
N GLY A 131 -16.60 -22.10 11.34
CA GLY A 131 -17.44 -22.44 12.49
C GLY A 131 -16.68 -22.78 13.78
N SER A 132 -17.37 -22.62 14.90
CA SER A 132 -16.89 -22.92 16.25
C SER A 132 -17.95 -23.68 17.06
N GLU A 133 -17.56 -24.29 18.18
CA GLU A 133 -18.50 -25.05 19.02
C GLU A 133 -19.68 -24.19 19.50
N LYS A 134 -19.44 -22.91 19.78
CA LYS A 134 -20.49 -21.97 20.23
C LYS A 134 -21.27 -21.35 19.07
N TYR A 135 -20.62 -21.14 17.93
CA TYR A 135 -21.22 -20.57 16.71
C TYR A 135 -20.93 -21.53 15.55
N PRO A 136 -21.74 -22.59 15.37
CA PRO A 136 -21.42 -23.69 14.47
C PRO A 136 -21.71 -23.39 12.99
N SER A 137 -22.39 -22.27 12.69
CA SER A 137 -22.62 -21.84 11.31
C SER A 137 -21.27 -21.61 10.63
N GLU A 138 -21.16 -22.17 9.43
CA GLU A 138 -20.08 -21.83 8.52
C GLU A 138 -20.19 -20.35 8.14
N ASN A 139 -19.05 -19.64 8.09
CA ASN A 139 -18.96 -18.20 7.80
C ASN A 139 -19.92 -17.30 8.61
N GLY A 140 -20.40 -17.77 9.76
CA GLY A 140 -21.36 -17.04 10.59
C GLY A 140 -20.78 -15.77 11.23
N PHE A 141 -19.45 -15.62 11.25
CA PHE A 141 -18.79 -14.40 11.72
C PHE A 141 -18.78 -13.30 10.64
N ASP A 142 -18.35 -13.62 9.43
CA ASP A 142 -18.39 -12.71 8.26
C ASP A 142 -19.81 -12.19 8.00
N ALA A 143 -20.80 -13.10 7.97
CA ALA A 143 -22.21 -12.72 7.81
C ALA A 143 -22.69 -11.77 8.92
N PHE A 144 -22.23 -11.98 10.16
CA PHE A 144 -22.54 -11.09 11.29
C PHE A 144 -21.91 -9.71 11.11
N LEU A 145 -20.64 -9.62 10.69
CA LEU A 145 -19.95 -8.34 10.50
C LEU A 145 -20.58 -7.53 9.36
N LYS A 146 -20.84 -8.17 8.21
CA LYS A 146 -21.51 -7.55 7.06
C LYS A 146 -22.86 -6.95 7.45
N LYS A 147 -23.65 -7.66 8.24
CA LYS A 147 -24.96 -7.18 8.76
C LYS A 147 -24.82 -5.99 9.73
N HIS A 148 -23.71 -5.88 10.45
CA HIS A 148 -23.48 -4.84 11.45
C HIS A 148 -22.46 -3.78 11.02
N GLY A 149 -22.23 -3.65 9.71
CA GLY A 149 -21.39 -2.60 9.13
C GLY A 149 -19.92 -2.67 9.54
N GLY A 150 -19.43 -3.89 9.78
CA GLY A 150 -18.02 -4.21 10.01
C GLY A 150 -17.41 -5.04 8.89
N SER A 151 -16.14 -5.38 9.06
CA SER A 151 -15.30 -6.20 8.18
C SER A 151 -14.25 -6.95 8.99
N ASP A 152 -13.66 -7.97 8.39
CA ASP A 152 -12.55 -8.73 8.95
C ASP A 152 -11.51 -9.05 7.88
N ASN A 153 -10.29 -9.34 8.34
CA ASN A 153 -9.22 -9.86 7.52
C ASN A 153 -8.25 -10.70 8.38
N ALA A 154 -7.39 -11.46 7.72
CA ALA A 154 -6.30 -12.17 8.34
C ALA A 154 -5.11 -12.29 7.38
N SER A 155 -3.92 -12.48 7.93
CA SER A 155 -2.71 -12.67 7.13
C SER A 155 -1.73 -13.63 7.81
N THR A 156 -1.07 -14.47 7.01
CA THR A 156 -0.03 -15.40 7.48
C THR A 156 1.32 -15.05 6.88
N ASP A 157 2.19 -14.51 7.72
CA ASP A 157 3.57 -14.20 7.41
C ASP A 157 4.50 -15.39 7.78
N CYS A 158 5.82 -15.18 7.74
CA CYS A 158 6.84 -16.18 8.03
C CYS A 158 6.79 -16.68 9.48
N GLU A 159 6.72 -15.76 10.44
CA GLU A 159 6.79 -16.09 11.88
C GLU A 159 5.55 -15.65 12.68
N ARG A 160 4.54 -15.10 12.00
CA ARG A 160 3.34 -14.51 12.61
C ARG A 160 2.10 -14.81 11.75
N THR A 161 0.94 -14.93 12.40
CA THR A 161 -0.37 -14.92 11.75
C THR A 161 -1.25 -13.92 12.50
N ILE A 162 -1.83 -12.96 11.80
CA ILE A 162 -2.64 -11.88 12.36
C ILE A 162 -4.10 -12.09 11.94
N PHE A 163 -5.02 -11.83 12.86
CA PHE A 163 -6.45 -11.77 12.60
C PHE A 163 -6.96 -10.43 13.10
N GLN A 164 -7.81 -9.76 12.34
CA GLN A 164 -8.38 -8.47 12.70
C GLN A 164 -9.83 -8.35 12.27
N PHE A 165 -10.60 -7.55 13.00
CA PHE A 165 -11.94 -7.15 12.58
C PHE A 165 -12.31 -5.78 13.14
N ASP A 166 -13.24 -5.11 12.46
CA ASP A 166 -13.95 -3.95 12.95
C ASP A 166 -15.47 -4.15 12.88
N VAL A 167 -16.21 -3.43 13.72
CA VAL A 167 -17.67 -3.45 13.73
C VAL A 167 -18.25 -2.24 14.47
N GLN A 168 -19.49 -1.88 14.15
CA GLN A 168 -20.22 -0.84 14.86
C GLN A 168 -20.19 -1.10 16.38
N ARG A 169 -19.87 -0.06 17.16
CA ARG A 169 -19.68 -0.12 18.63
C ARG A 169 -20.74 -0.94 19.38
N LYS A 170 -22.02 -0.83 18.98
CA LYS A 170 -23.14 -1.54 19.60
C LYS A 170 -23.04 -3.07 19.50
N SER A 171 -22.45 -3.58 18.43
CA SER A 171 -22.33 -5.02 18.13
C SER A 171 -20.96 -5.60 18.53
N PHE A 172 -20.04 -4.76 19.02
CA PHE A 172 -18.66 -5.15 19.31
C PHE A 172 -18.55 -6.30 20.33
N LYS A 173 -19.37 -6.26 21.39
CA LYS A 173 -19.37 -7.28 22.44
C LYS A 173 -19.66 -8.69 21.89
N GLU A 174 -20.59 -8.77 20.94
CA GLU A 174 -21.01 -10.03 20.33
C GLU A 174 -20.05 -10.47 19.23
N ALA A 175 -19.54 -9.53 18.42
CA ALA A 175 -18.48 -9.78 17.44
C ALA A 175 -17.24 -10.39 18.12
N LEU A 176 -16.77 -9.76 19.19
CA LEU A 176 -15.60 -10.24 19.94
C LEU A 176 -15.82 -11.63 20.53
N ASP A 177 -17.05 -11.96 20.96
CA ASP A 177 -17.39 -13.28 21.49
C ASP A 177 -17.36 -14.38 20.41
N ARG A 178 -17.83 -14.07 19.19
CA ARG A 178 -17.74 -14.94 18.02
C ARG A 178 -16.30 -15.15 17.59
N TRP A 179 -15.57 -14.06 17.38
CA TRP A 179 -14.18 -14.05 16.93
C TRP A 179 -13.25 -14.76 17.92
N ALA A 180 -13.43 -14.56 19.22
CA ALA A 180 -12.64 -15.26 20.24
C ALA A 180 -12.73 -16.80 20.12
N GLN A 181 -13.81 -17.34 19.55
CA GLN A 181 -13.95 -18.80 19.40
C GLN A 181 -12.97 -19.41 18.42
N PHE A 182 -12.40 -18.63 17.49
CA PHE A 182 -11.33 -19.07 16.57
C PHE A 182 -10.12 -19.63 17.35
N PHE A 183 -9.88 -19.04 18.54
CA PHE A 183 -8.74 -19.36 19.40
C PHE A 183 -9.13 -20.28 20.59
N ILE A 184 -10.42 -20.56 20.80
CA ILE A 184 -10.92 -21.36 21.94
C ILE A 184 -11.30 -22.78 21.49
N CYS A 185 -12.19 -22.89 20.51
CA CYS A 185 -12.70 -24.18 20.03
C CYS A 185 -13.28 -24.07 18.61
N PRO A 186 -12.43 -23.83 17.59
CA PRO A 186 -12.87 -23.87 16.20
C PRO A 186 -13.22 -25.31 15.82
N LEU A 187 -14.32 -25.47 15.09
CA LEU A 187 -14.73 -26.77 14.55
C LEU A 187 -13.79 -27.18 13.42
N MET A 188 -13.37 -26.20 12.59
CA MET A 188 -12.74 -26.44 11.30
C MET A 188 -13.58 -27.46 10.53
N ILE A 189 -14.82 -27.08 10.17
CA ILE A 189 -15.83 -28.01 9.66
C ILE A 189 -15.23 -28.90 8.57
N ARG A 190 -15.32 -30.21 8.78
CA ARG A 190 -14.61 -31.19 7.95
C ARG A 190 -15.07 -31.16 6.48
N ASP A 191 -16.35 -30.87 6.27
CA ASP A 191 -16.95 -30.83 4.94
C ASP A 191 -16.61 -29.52 4.19
N ALA A 192 -16.11 -28.49 4.90
CA ALA A 192 -15.61 -27.25 4.31
C ALA A 192 -14.17 -27.38 3.79
N ILE A 193 -13.36 -28.28 4.35
CA ILE A 193 -11.93 -28.46 3.99
C ILE A 193 -11.70 -28.53 2.49
N ASP A 194 -12.49 -29.32 1.77
CA ASP A 194 -12.27 -29.52 0.34
C ASP A 194 -12.62 -28.27 -0.49
N ARG A 195 -13.45 -27.35 0.04
CA ARG A 195 -13.77 -26.05 -0.58
C ARG A 195 -12.74 -24.99 -0.22
N GLU A 196 -12.37 -24.89 1.05
CA GLU A 196 -11.35 -23.94 1.51
C GLU A 196 -9.98 -24.19 0.89
N VAL A 197 -9.62 -25.45 0.59
CA VAL A 197 -8.39 -25.73 -0.17
C VAL A 197 -8.47 -25.20 -1.61
N GLU A 198 -9.66 -25.15 -2.22
CA GLU A 198 -9.82 -24.56 -3.56
C GLU A 198 -9.81 -23.02 -3.49
N ALA A 199 -10.27 -22.40 -2.40
CA ALA A 199 -10.11 -20.97 -2.15
C ALA A 199 -8.61 -20.60 -2.07
N VAL A 200 -7.84 -21.32 -1.23
CA VAL A 200 -6.36 -21.16 -1.17
C VAL A 200 -5.69 -21.43 -2.53
N ASP A 201 -6.20 -22.37 -3.33
CA ASP A 201 -5.67 -22.59 -4.69
C ASP A 201 -5.99 -21.40 -5.62
N SER A 202 -7.18 -20.80 -5.49
CA SER A 202 -7.62 -19.63 -6.25
C SER A 202 -6.73 -18.41 -5.97
N GLU A 203 -6.51 -18.10 -4.68
CA GLU A 203 -5.58 -17.03 -4.25
C GLU A 203 -4.19 -17.25 -4.86
N TYR A 204 -3.68 -18.48 -4.80
CA TYR A 204 -2.41 -18.83 -5.42
C TYR A 204 -2.43 -18.69 -6.95
N GLN A 205 -3.53 -19.04 -7.65
CA GLN A 205 -3.63 -18.83 -9.10
C GLN A 205 -3.67 -17.34 -9.47
N LEU A 206 -4.33 -16.50 -8.67
CA LEU A 206 -4.38 -15.05 -8.86
C LEU A 206 -3.01 -14.39 -8.63
N ALA A 207 -2.28 -14.86 -7.63
CA ALA A 207 -0.92 -14.41 -7.33
C ALA A 207 0.13 -14.86 -8.38
N LYS A 208 -0.14 -15.94 -9.10
CA LYS A 208 0.78 -16.58 -10.06
C LYS A 208 1.33 -15.69 -11.18
N PRO A 209 0.53 -14.80 -11.80
CA PRO A 209 1.04 -13.82 -12.77
C PRO A 209 1.81 -12.64 -12.15
N SER A 210 1.77 -12.41 -10.84
CA SER A 210 2.48 -11.30 -10.19
C SER A 210 4.01 -11.48 -10.28
N ASP A 211 4.69 -10.50 -10.86
CA ASP A 211 6.16 -10.52 -10.97
C ASP A 211 6.84 -10.39 -9.60
N SER A 212 6.20 -9.73 -8.62
CA SER A 212 6.73 -9.63 -7.25
C SER A 212 6.77 -11.00 -6.56
N HIS A 213 5.65 -11.72 -6.51
CA HIS A 213 5.59 -13.06 -5.91
C HIS A 213 6.51 -14.07 -6.63
N ARG A 214 6.64 -13.95 -7.95
CA ARG A 214 7.55 -14.76 -8.78
C ARG A 214 9.02 -14.53 -8.41
N LYS A 215 9.39 -13.28 -8.15
CA LYS A 215 10.72 -12.85 -7.70
C LYS A 215 11.00 -13.38 -6.30
N GLU A 216 10.08 -13.19 -5.36
CA GLU A 216 10.21 -13.68 -3.98
C GLU A 216 10.38 -15.19 -3.93
N MET A 217 9.57 -15.95 -4.66
CA MET A 217 9.68 -17.40 -4.62
C MET A 217 10.99 -17.90 -5.26
N LEU A 218 11.45 -17.25 -6.33
CA LEU A 218 12.77 -17.54 -6.89
C LEU A 218 13.88 -17.19 -5.88
N PHE A 219 13.79 -16.06 -5.20
CA PHE A 219 14.74 -15.63 -4.17
C PHE A 219 14.79 -16.60 -2.99
N GLY A 220 13.64 -16.95 -2.40
CA GLY A 220 13.54 -17.89 -1.28
C GLY A 220 14.10 -19.28 -1.63
N SER A 221 14.01 -19.69 -2.90
CA SER A 221 14.60 -20.95 -3.39
C SER A 221 16.14 -20.99 -3.31
N LEU A 222 16.81 -19.84 -3.13
CA LEU A 222 18.26 -19.74 -2.99
C LEU A 222 18.77 -20.02 -1.56
N ALA A 223 17.85 -20.18 -0.59
CA ALA A 223 18.19 -20.49 0.79
C ALA A 223 18.83 -21.88 0.94
N LYS A 224 19.60 -22.06 2.03
CA LYS A 224 20.20 -23.35 2.41
C LYS A 224 19.14 -24.47 2.47
N PRO A 225 19.45 -25.68 1.98
CA PRO A 225 18.53 -26.82 2.09
C PRO A 225 18.09 -27.07 3.53
N GLY A 226 16.78 -27.13 3.76
CA GLY A 226 16.19 -27.35 5.09
C GLY A 226 15.87 -26.07 5.88
N HIS A 227 16.31 -24.89 5.42
CA HIS A 227 15.89 -23.63 5.99
C HIS A 227 14.41 -23.34 5.66
N PRO A 228 13.60 -22.79 6.60
CA PRO A 228 12.18 -22.53 6.37
C PRO A 228 11.88 -21.54 5.24
N MET A 229 12.76 -20.56 4.98
CA MET A 229 12.64 -19.63 3.84
C MET A 229 12.54 -20.32 2.46
N GLY A 230 13.05 -21.54 2.31
CA GLY A 230 12.89 -22.30 1.07
C GLY A 230 11.53 -23.02 0.92
N LYS A 231 10.60 -22.87 1.88
CA LYS A 231 9.28 -23.50 1.84
C LYS A 231 8.32 -22.70 0.97
N PHE A 232 7.29 -23.39 0.50
CA PHE A 232 6.17 -22.78 -0.21
C PHE A 232 5.10 -22.36 0.81
N CYS A 233 5.09 -21.07 1.17
CA CYS A 233 4.23 -20.50 2.22
C CYS A 233 2.76 -20.37 1.80
N TRP A 234 2.48 -20.14 0.52
CA TRP A 234 1.13 -19.99 -0.02
C TRP A 234 0.25 -21.23 0.24
N GLY A 235 0.79 -22.42 -0.02
CA GLY A 235 -0.05 -23.62 -0.15
C GLY A 235 -0.87 -23.61 -1.43
N ASN A 236 -1.40 -24.76 -1.82
CA ASN A 236 -2.31 -24.93 -2.94
C ASN A 236 -2.98 -26.31 -2.90
N ALA A 237 -3.85 -26.62 -3.87
CA ALA A 237 -4.50 -27.93 -3.96
C ALA A 237 -3.49 -29.08 -4.09
N GLN A 238 -2.31 -28.85 -4.69
CA GLN A 238 -1.27 -29.86 -4.77
C GLN A 238 -0.72 -30.21 -3.37
N THR A 239 -0.33 -29.22 -2.57
CA THR A 239 0.32 -29.43 -1.26
C THR A 239 -0.65 -29.79 -0.15
N LEU A 240 -1.91 -29.34 -0.24
CA LEU A 240 -2.90 -29.49 0.83
C LEU A 240 -3.94 -30.59 0.55
N LYS A 241 -4.10 -31.04 -0.70
CA LYS A 241 -5.11 -32.06 -1.07
C LYS A 241 -4.54 -33.22 -1.86
N GLN A 242 -3.86 -32.98 -2.97
CA GLN A 242 -3.43 -34.05 -3.89
C GLN A 242 -2.26 -34.90 -3.35
N GLU A 243 -1.14 -34.27 -2.97
CA GLU A 243 0.01 -34.98 -2.42
C GLU A 243 -0.29 -35.66 -1.07
N PRO A 244 -1.00 -35.00 -0.12
CA PRO A 244 -1.37 -35.64 1.14
C PRO A 244 -2.25 -36.88 0.92
N LYS A 245 -3.22 -36.81 -0.01
CA LYS A 245 -4.08 -37.95 -0.36
C LYS A 245 -3.27 -39.12 -0.91
N GLN A 246 -2.28 -38.86 -1.77
CA GLN A 246 -1.37 -39.91 -2.29
C GLN A 246 -0.51 -40.52 -1.18
N LYS A 247 0.01 -39.68 -0.27
CA LYS A 247 0.85 -40.10 0.88
C LYS A 247 0.03 -40.65 2.06
N LYS A 248 -1.31 -40.71 1.96
CA LYS A 248 -2.25 -41.10 3.02
C LYS A 248 -2.12 -40.26 4.30
N ILE A 249 -1.75 -38.99 4.15
CA ILE A 249 -1.68 -38.01 5.24
C ILE A 249 -3.10 -37.50 5.50
N ASN A 250 -3.53 -37.54 6.75
CA ASN A 250 -4.80 -36.95 7.17
C ASN A 250 -4.59 -35.48 7.49
N VAL A 251 -4.87 -34.61 6.51
CA VAL A 251 -4.68 -33.16 6.59
C VAL A 251 -5.47 -32.56 7.75
N TYR A 252 -6.75 -32.91 7.89
CA TYR A 252 -7.59 -32.44 9.01
C TYR A 252 -6.96 -32.73 10.38
N LYS A 253 -6.45 -33.94 10.58
CA LYS A 253 -5.79 -34.31 11.84
C LYS A 253 -4.51 -33.48 12.06
N ARG A 254 -3.75 -33.19 11.01
CA ARG A 254 -2.52 -32.38 11.07
C ARG A 254 -2.84 -30.90 11.33
N LEU A 255 -3.87 -30.37 10.69
CA LEU A 255 -4.41 -29.03 10.93
C LEU A 255 -4.81 -28.84 12.40
N ARG A 256 -5.64 -29.76 12.92
CA ARG A 256 -6.05 -29.79 14.33
C ARG A 256 -4.86 -29.94 15.29
N ALA A 257 -3.83 -30.71 14.90
CA ALA A 257 -2.62 -30.85 15.69
C ALA A 257 -1.76 -29.58 15.66
N PHE A 258 -1.70 -28.89 14.53
CA PHE A 258 -0.99 -27.62 14.38
C PHE A 258 -1.65 -26.53 15.24
N TRP A 259 -2.97 -26.35 15.12
CA TRP A 259 -3.75 -25.45 15.97
C TRP A 259 -3.55 -25.75 17.46
N LYS A 260 -3.69 -27.02 17.87
CA LYS A 260 -3.47 -27.44 19.27
C LYS A 260 -2.04 -27.24 19.77
N LYS A 261 -1.05 -27.13 18.89
CA LYS A 261 0.35 -26.96 19.26
C LYS A 261 0.72 -25.48 19.36
N TYR A 262 0.24 -24.68 18.42
CA TYR A 262 0.73 -23.33 18.19
C TYR A 262 -0.25 -22.22 18.58
N TYR A 263 -1.57 -22.46 18.57
CA TYR A 263 -2.56 -21.44 18.94
C TYR A 263 -2.74 -21.43 20.47
N SER A 264 -1.70 -20.91 21.15
CA SER A 264 -1.57 -20.85 22.60
C SER A 264 -1.48 -19.40 23.06
N ALA A 265 -2.18 -19.05 24.15
CA ALA A 265 -2.22 -17.70 24.69
C ALA A 265 -0.83 -17.09 24.96
N HIS A 266 0.16 -17.89 25.35
CA HIS A 266 1.54 -17.46 25.60
C HIS A 266 2.28 -16.90 24.37
N TYR A 267 1.85 -17.25 23.16
CA TYR A 267 2.45 -16.75 21.91
C TYR A 267 1.64 -15.60 21.30
N MET A 268 0.55 -15.21 21.94
CA MET A 268 -0.42 -14.28 21.38
C MET A 268 -0.27 -12.88 21.97
N THR A 269 -0.56 -11.89 21.14
CA THR A 269 -0.71 -10.48 21.49
C THR A 269 -2.05 -9.99 20.97
N LEU A 270 -2.76 -9.18 21.76
CA LEU A 270 -4.12 -8.73 21.46
C LEU A 270 -4.23 -7.22 21.60
N ALA A 271 -4.62 -6.51 20.56
CA ALA A 271 -4.96 -5.09 20.62
C ALA A 271 -6.48 -4.92 20.47
N VAL A 272 -7.07 -4.02 21.26
CA VAL A 272 -8.51 -3.78 21.23
C VAL A 272 -8.83 -2.31 21.36
N GLN A 273 -9.59 -1.77 20.43
CA GLN A 273 -10.05 -0.39 20.42
C GLN A 273 -11.58 -0.33 20.51
N SER A 274 -12.12 0.27 21.58
CA SER A 274 -13.55 0.55 21.71
C SER A 274 -13.83 1.65 22.77
N LYS A 275 -15.09 1.88 23.15
CA LYS A 275 -15.50 2.93 24.11
C LYS A 275 -15.44 2.41 25.56
N GLY A 276 -14.60 3.02 26.41
CA GLY A 276 -14.63 2.87 27.87
C GLY A 276 -13.79 1.73 28.45
N GLN A 277 -12.70 2.04 29.17
CA GLN A 277 -11.71 1.05 29.62
C GLN A 277 -12.23 -0.06 30.57
N GLU A 278 -13.16 0.26 31.47
CA GLU A 278 -13.58 -0.70 32.51
C GLU A 278 -14.44 -1.84 31.94
N ASN A 279 -15.33 -1.51 30.99
CA ASN A 279 -16.16 -2.50 30.29
C ASN A 279 -15.33 -3.38 29.35
N LEU A 280 -14.33 -2.81 28.66
CA LEU A 280 -13.42 -3.58 27.81
C LEU A 280 -12.60 -4.58 28.61
N PHE A 281 -12.00 -4.17 29.73
CA PHE A 281 -11.17 -5.08 30.53
C PHE A 281 -11.98 -6.27 31.04
N HIS A 282 -13.19 -6.05 31.54
CA HIS A 282 -14.04 -7.14 32.03
C HIS A 282 -14.50 -8.07 30.89
N LEU A 283 -14.92 -7.50 29.75
CA LEU A 283 -15.30 -8.26 28.56
C LEU A 283 -14.14 -9.13 28.09
N LEU A 284 -12.96 -8.55 27.95
CA LEU A 284 -11.77 -9.25 27.49
C LEU A 284 -11.31 -10.29 28.49
N TYR A 285 -11.24 -9.95 29.77
CA TYR A 285 -10.85 -10.88 30.82
C TYR A 285 -11.73 -12.12 30.80
N ILE A 286 -13.05 -11.99 30.65
CA ILE A 286 -13.95 -13.15 30.58
C ILE A 286 -13.72 -13.97 29.30
N LYS A 287 -13.63 -13.32 28.14
CA LYS A 287 -13.59 -14.01 26.85
C LYS A 287 -12.24 -14.64 26.56
N SER A 288 -11.15 -13.92 26.83
CA SER A 288 -9.80 -14.34 26.46
C SER A 288 -9.13 -15.25 27.49
N GLN A 289 -9.59 -15.31 28.75
CA GLN A 289 -9.13 -16.34 29.70
C GLN A 289 -9.50 -17.77 29.25
N SER A 290 -10.55 -17.89 28.44
CA SER A 290 -10.98 -19.18 27.89
C SER A 290 -10.09 -19.64 26.73
N ILE A 291 -9.23 -18.77 26.19
CA ILE A 291 -8.23 -19.15 25.19
C ILE A 291 -7.30 -20.16 25.85
N ARG A 292 -7.17 -21.31 25.18
CA ARG A 292 -6.52 -22.48 25.75
C ARG A 292 -5.06 -22.18 26.08
N LEU A 293 -4.65 -22.67 27.24
CA LEU A 293 -3.26 -23.05 27.48
C LEU A 293 -3.08 -24.40 26.80
N THR A 294 -2.12 -24.49 25.87
CA THR A 294 -1.65 -25.80 25.40
C THR A 294 -1.06 -26.57 26.59
N GLU A 295 -1.16 -27.90 26.56
CA GLU A 295 -0.54 -28.74 27.59
C GLU A 295 0.98 -28.49 27.62
N ILE A 296 1.44 -27.70 28.59
CA ILE A 296 2.79 -27.71 29.20
C ILE A 296 3.96 -27.19 28.32
N ASP A 297 4.59 -26.10 28.76
CA ASP A 297 6.02 -25.71 28.58
C ASP A 297 6.69 -25.83 27.19
N LEU A 298 5.96 -25.85 26.07
CA LEU A 298 6.62 -25.76 24.77
C LEU A 298 7.15 -24.34 24.57
N PRO A 299 8.43 -24.15 24.23
CA PRO A 299 8.94 -22.84 23.83
C PRO A 299 8.29 -22.41 22.51
N LYS A 300 8.16 -21.10 22.29
CA LYS A 300 7.78 -20.51 21.00
C LYS A 300 8.66 -21.12 19.90
N ALA A 301 8.13 -21.27 18.69
CA ALA A 301 8.97 -21.62 17.55
C ALA A 301 10.12 -20.61 17.46
N ASP A 302 11.34 -21.11 17.49
CA ASP A 302 12.56 -20.31 17.51
C ASP A 302 13.44 -20.76 16.35
N PHE A 303 13.78 -19.81 15.50
CA PHE A 303 14.63 -20.01 14.33
C PHE A 303 15.96 -19.27 14.45
N SER A 304 16.26 -18.67 15.60
CA SER A 304 17.47 -17.87 15.83
C SER A 304 18.79 -18.65 15.69
N ASP A 305 18.75 -19.98 15.74
CA ASP A 305 19.89 -20.87 15.45
C ASP A 305 20.14 -21.09 13.94
N MET A 306 19.20 -20.67 13.07
CA MET A 306 19.23 -20.90 11.62
C MET A 306 19.72 -19.68 10.83
N LEU A 307 20.78 -19.02 11.32
CA LEU A 307 21.30 -17.79 10.73
C LEU A 307 21.91 -17.98 9.33
N ASP A 308 21.97 -16.86 8.60
CA ASP A 308 22.63 -16.73 7.29
C ASP A 308 22.11 -17.74 6.24
N PRO A 309 20.79 -17.80 5.95
CA PRO A 309 20.25 -18.79 5.02
C PRO A 309 20.78 -18.67 3.60
N PHE A 310 21.26 -17.50 3.22
CA PHE A 310 21.74 -17.19 1.88
C PHE A 310 23.26 -17.23 1.72
N ASP A 311 24.00 -17.67 2.76
CA ASP A 311 25.43 -17.98 2.62
C ASP A 311 25.62 -19.27 1.81
N THR A 312 25.39 -19.15 0.50
CA THR A 312 25.47 -20.24 -0.48
C THR A 312 26.23 -19.76 -1.71
N PRO A 313 26.93 -20.65 -2.45
CA PRO A 313 27.56 -20.30 -3.71
C PRO A 313 26.57 -19.84 -4.80
N ALA A 314 25.28 -20.11 -4.64
CA ALA A 314 24.25 -19.72 -5.59
C ALA A 314 23.82 -18.26 -5.42
N PHE A 315 23.86 -17.72 -4.21
CA PHE A 315 23.30 -16.40 -3.92
C PHE A 315 24.03 -15.25 -4.64
N ASN A 316 25.37 -15.22 -4.59
CA ASN A 316 26.18 -14.11 -5.11
C ASN A 316 26.40 -14.19 -6.63
N LYS A 317 25.33 -14.17 -7.42
CA LYS A 317 25.32 -14.38 -8.88
C LYS A 317 24.39 -13.42 -9.61
N LEU A 318 24.48 -13.44 -10.95
CA LEU A 318 23.53 -12.76 -11.84
C LEU A 318 22.43 -13.74 -12.27
N TYR A 319 21.19 -13.34 -12.05
CA TYR A 319 19.97 -14.04 -12.44
C TYR A 319 19.27 -13.23 -13.53
N ARG A 320 19.10 -13.83 -14.71
CA ARG A 320 18.26 -13.24 -15.78
C ARG A 320 16.88 -13.85 -15.67
N VAL A 321 15.86 -13.01 -15.53
CA VAL A 321 14.50 -13.45 -15.22
C VAL A 321 13.53 -12.94 -16.28
N VAL A 322 12.62 -13.80 -16.73
CA VAL A 322 11.56 -13.42 -17.68
C VAL A 322 10.32 -12.99 -16.87
N PRO A 323 9.97 -11.69 -16.87
CA PRO A 323 8.77 -11.19 -16.21
C PRO A 323 7.51 -11.51 -17.04
N VAL A 324 6.34 -11.35 -16.41
CA VAL A 324 5.04 -11.41 -17.07
C VAL A 324 4.72 -10.05 -17.73
N GLY A 325 4.96 -8.95 -17.01
CA GLY A 325 4.81 -7.59 -17.51
C GLY A 325 5.94 -7.18 -18.47
N LYS A 326 5.69 -6.16 -19.30
CA LYS A 326 6.75 -5.54 -20.10
C LYS A 326 7.53 -4.53 -19.27
N VAL A 327 8.50 -5.03 -18.51
CA VAL A 327 9.35 -4.21 -17.63
C VAL A 327 10.82 -4.57 -17.78
N HIS A 328 11.70 -3.59 -17.64
CA HIS A 328 13.12 -3.84 -17.37
C HIS A 328 13.41 -3.41 -15.94
N ALA A 329 13.86 -4.33 -15.10
CA ALA A 329 14.18 -4.02 -13.72
C ALA A 329 15.48 -4.70 -13.29
N LEU A 330 16.27 -4.00 -12.48
CA LEU A 330 17.46 -4.54 -11.84
C LEU A 330 17.25 -4.51 -10.32
N ASN A 331 17.24 -5.68 -9.71
CA ASN A 331 17.25 -5.85 -8.27
C ASN A 331 18.65 -6.22 -7.80
N ILE A 332 19.18 -5.46 -6.85
CA ILE A 332 20.47 -5.70 -6.19
C ILE A 332 20.17 -5.98 -4.73
N THR A 333 20.44 -7.20 -4.27
CA THR A 333 19.99 -7.66 -2.96
C THR A 333 21.15 -8.18 -2.12
N TRP A 334 21.14 -7.85 -0.82
CA TRP A 334 22.06 -8.36 0.19
C TRP A 334 21.28 -9.07 1.29
N ALA A 335 21.82 -10.20 1.75
CA ALA A 335 21.38 -10.85 2.98
C ALA A 335 22.28 -10.43 4.14
N LEU A 336 21.67 -9.85 5.18
CA LEU A 336 22.31 -9.36 6.39
C LEU A 336 21.88 -10.22 7.59
N PRO A 337 22.65 -10.24 8.68
CA PRO A 337 22.18 -10.78 9.95
C PRO A 337 20.92 -10.02 10.44
N PRO A 338 20.10 -10.61 11.34
CA PRO A 338 18.91 -9.96 11.88
C PRO A 338 19.19 -8.54 12.41
N GLN A 339 18.46 -7.55 11.91
CA GLN A 339 18.60 -6.13 12.26
C GLN A 339 17.56 -5.64 13.28
N GLU A 340 16.51 -6.41 13.58
CA GLU A 340 15.38 -6.03 14.46
C GLU A 340 15.83 -5.45 15.82
N LYS A 341 16.87 -6.03 16.42
CA LYS A 341 17.43 -5.56 17.71
C LYS A 341 17.95 -4.11 17.68
N TYR A 342 18.15 -3.53 16.50
CA TYR A 342 18.62 -2.17 16.29
C TYR A 342 17.49 -1.19 15.95
N TYR A 343 16.22 -1.53 16.18
CA TYR A 343 15.06 -0.66 15.91
C TYR A 343 15.16 0.73 16.55
N ARG A 344 15.92 0.91 17.64
CA ARG A 344 16.13 2.24 18.25
C ARG A 344 17.01 3.18 17.41
N VAL A 345 17.87 2.60 16.58
CA VAL A 345 18.79 3.31 15.66
C VAL A 345 18.26 3.29 14.21
N LYS A 346 17.51 2.24 13.83
CA LYS A 346 17.01 1.99 12.46
C LYS A 346 18.09 2.14 11.37
N PRO A 347 19.17 1.33 11.41
CA PRO A 347 20.27 1.48 10.47
C PRO A 347 19.85 1.26 9.01
N LEU A 348 18.96 0.30 8.73
CA LEU A 348 18.49 0.03 7.37
C LEU A 348 17.63 1.17 6.84
N HIS A 349 16.74 1.75 7.67
CA HIS A 349 15.96 2.93 7.31
C HIS A 349 16.86 4.13 6.99
N TYR A 350 17.89 4.40 7.80
CA TYR A 350 18.87 5.46 7.50
C TYR A 350 19.59 5.26 6.16
N ILE A 351 19.99 4.02 5.86
CA ILE A 351 20.69 3.70 4.60
C ILE A 351 19.72 3.77 3.42
N SER A 352 18.50 3.25 3.57
CA SER A 352 17.39 3.33 2.62
C SER A 352 17.12 4.78 2.22
N TRP A 353 16.99 5.68 3.19
CA TRP A 353 16.76 7.10 2.96
C TRP A 353 17.78 7.76 2.03
N LEU A 354 19.06 7.39 2.17
CA LEU A 354 20.14 7.93 1.33
C LEU A 354 20.17 7.30 -0.05
N ILE A 355 19.95 5.99 -0.14
CA ILE A 355 20.00 5.24 -1.39
C ILE A 355 18.80 5.58 -2.28
N GLY A 356 17.60 5.64 -1.69
CA GLY A 356 16.35 6.01 -2.34
C GLY A 356 16.21 7.51 -2.62
N HIS A 357 17.15 8.35 -2.20
CA HIS A 357 17.05 9.79 -2.41
C HIS A 357 16.93 10.13 -3.91
N GLU A 358 15.99 10.98 -4.31
CA GLU A 358 15.81 11.35 -5.74
C GLU A 358 16.37 12.73 -6.11
N GLY A 359 16.70 13.55 -5.11
CA GLY A 359 17.24 14.89 -5.33
C GLY A 359 18.68 14.89 -5.90
N THR A 360 19.21 16.09 -6.14
CA THR A 360 20.51 16.28 -6.79
C THR A 360 21.65 15.55 -6.07
N GLY A 361 22.47 14.82 -6.84
CA GLY A 361 23.64 14.09 -6.33
C GLY A 361 23.35 12.63 -5.96
N SER A 362 22.09 12.20 -6.07
CA SER A 362 21.71 10.81 -5.81
C SER A 362 21.96 9.87 -6.99
N ILE A 363 21.84 8.57 -6.73
CA ILE A 363 21.93 7.52 -7.75
C ILE A 363 20.90 7.78 -8.85
N LEU A 364 19.63 7.92 -8.48
CA LEU A 364 18.54 8.09 -9.44
C LEU A 364 18.69 9.39 -10.25
N SER A 365 19.13 10.49 -9.63
CA SER A 365 19.39 11.74 -10.34
C SER A 365 20.42 11.57 -11.46
N VAL A 366 21.51 10.83 -11.21
CA VAL A 366 22.53 10.54 -12.22
C VAL A 366 22.01 9.58 -13.30
N LEU A 367 21.25 8.56 -12.92
CA LEU A 367 20.66 7.60 -13.86
C LEU A 367 19.63 8.26 -14.79
N ARG A 368 18.75 9.12 -14.25
CA ARG A 368 17.76 9.89 -15.02
C ARG A 368 18.42 10.85 -16.01
N LYS A 369 19.50 11.54 -15.61
CA LYS A 369 20.29 12.39 -16.53
C LYS A 369 20.88 11.63 -17.72
N LYS A 370 21.15 10.33 -17.54
CA LYS A 370 21.63 9.42 -18.60
C LYS A 370 20.50 8.69 -19.33
N CYS A 371 19.24 8.95 -18.98
CA CYS A 371 18.07 8.20 -19.46
C CYS A 371 18.20 6.68 -19.24
N TRP A 372 18.83 6.24 -18.15
CA TRP A 372 19.03 4.81 -17.83
C TRP A 372 18.00 4.24 -16.85
N ALA A 373 17.37 5.07 -16.02
CA ALA A 373 16.37 4.61 -15.07
C ALA A 373 15.22 5.61 -14.92
N LEU A 374 14.05 5.08 -14.60
CA LEU A 374 12.83 5.82 -14.32
C LEU A 374 12.64 6.01 -12.81
N ALA A 375 12.88 4.96 -12.04
CA ALA A 375 12.67 4.91 -10.59
C ALA A 375 13.77 4.10 -9.90
N LEU A 376 13.92 4.34 -8.60
CA LEU A 376 14.81 3.57 -7.74
C LEU A 376 14.22 3.54 -6.33
N PHE A 377 14.05 2.33 -5.82
CA PHE A 377 13.64 2.08 -4.44
C PHE A 377 14.76 1.31 -3.75
N GLY A 378 15.12 1.72 -2.54
CA GLY A 378 16.18 1.07 -1.78
C GLY A 378 15.75 0.92 -0.34
N GLY A 379 15.74 -0.29 0.20
CA GLY A 379 15.31 -0.51 1.57
C GLY A 379 15.09 -1.97 1.95
N ASN A 380 14.31 -2.12 3.02
CA ASN A 380 13.82 -3.36 3.60
C ASN A 380 12.32 -3.14 3.80
N SER A 381 11.47 -4.05 3.33
CA SER A 381 10.01 -3.90 3.46
C SER A 381 9.48 -4.16 4.88
N GLU A 382 10.36 -4.54 5.82
CA GLU A 382 10.04 -4.92 7.20
C GLU A 382 9.05 -6.10 7.36
N THR A 383 8.58 -6.70 6.25
CA THR A 383 7.81 -7.95 6.22
C THR A 383 8.60 -9.12 6.80
N GLY A 384 7.95 -10.18 7.27
CA GLY A 384 8.64 -11.37 7.77
C GLY A 384 9.47 -12.10 6.71
N PHE A 385 9.22 -11.87 5.41
CA PHE A 385 10.10 -12.34 4.34
C PHE A 385 11.44 -11.60 4.34
N ASP A 386 11.40 -10.27 4.51
CA ASP A 386 12.59 -9.40 4.47
C ASP A 386 13.26 -9.21 5.82
N GLN A 387 12.54 -9.35 6.94
CA GLN A 387 13.05 -9.10 8.28
C GLN A 387 12.43 -10.08 9.27
N ASN A 388 13.26 -11.00 9.79
CA ASN A 388 12.84 -12.01 10.75
C ASN A 388 13.99 -12.40 11.68
N THR A 389 13.75 -13.37 12.57
CA THR A 389 14.76 -13.81 13.54
C THR A 389 16.00 -14.50 12.93
N THR A 390 15.98 -14.81 11.63
CA THR A 390 17.04 -15.55 10.93
C THR A 390 17.95 -14.66 10.07
N TYR A 391 17.42 -13.58 9.49
CA TYR A 391 18.17 -12.60 8.70
C TYR A 391 17.37 -11.29 8.48
N SER A 392 18.02 -10.32 7.84
CA SER A 392 17.34 -9.18 7.20
C SER A 392 17.83 -8.98 5.77
N ILE A 393 16.96 -8.58 4.85
CA ILE A 393 17.28 -8.30 3.45
C ILE A 393 17.42 -6.79 3.27
N PHE A 394 18.39 -6.37 2.46
CA PHE A 394 18.41 -5.02 1.93
C PHE A 394 18.43 -5.11 0.42
N SER A 395 17.47 -4.49 -0.25
CA SER A 395 17.33 -4.53 -1.71
C SER A 395 17.33 -3.13 -2.30
N ILE A 396 17.90 -3.01 -3.50
CA ILE A 396 17.78 -1.83 -4.36
C ILE A 396 17.13 -2.30 -5.65
N SER A 397 15.90 -1.86 -5.89
CA SER A 397 15.16 -2.08 -7.13
C SER A 397 15.29 -0.85 -8.01
N ILE A 398 15.66 -1.04 -9.27
CA ILE A 398 15.81 0.03 -10.26
C ILE A 398 14.99 -0.32 -11.48
N THR A 399 14.01 0.54 -11.81
CA THR A 399 13.22 0.42 -13.04
C THR A 399 13.98 1.07 -14.18
N LEU A 400 14.42 0.23 -15.13
CA LEU A 400 15.35 0.58 -16.19
C LEU A 400 14.62 0.99 -17.48
N THR A 401 15.24 1.89 -18.22
CA THR A 401 14.90 2.11 -19.62
C THR A 401 15.53 1.03 -20.50
N ASP A 402 15.22 1.00 -21.79
CA ASP A 402 15.89 0.11 -22.75
C ASP A 402 17.40 0.36 -22.75
N GLU A 403 17.83 1.62 -22.73
CA GLU A 403 19.26 1.97 -22.65
C GLU A 403 19.88 1.55 -21.33
N GLY A 404 19.16 1.72 -20.22
CA GLY A 404 19.60 1.27 -18.90
C GLY A 404 19.77 -0.23 -18.82
N PHE A 405 18.86 -0.99 -19.42
CA PHE A 405 18.94 -2.45 -19.54
C PHE A 405 20.18 -2.89 -20.31
N GLN A 406 20.49 -2.25 -21.44
CA GLN A 406 21.71 -2.54 -22.20
C GLN A 406 23.00 -2.17 -21.45
N ASN A 407 22.90 -1.28 -20.44
CA ASN A 407 24.03 -0.80 -19.63
C ASN A 407 23.89 -1.18 -18.14
N PHE A 408 23.21 -2.29 -17.81
CA PHE A 408 22.87 -2.61 -16.41
C PHE A 408 24.11 -2.80 -15.52
N TYR A 409 25.26 -3.22 -16.07
CA TYR A 409 26.51 -3.29 -15.31
C TYR A 409 27.03 -1.90 -14.90
N GLN A 410 26.91 -0.91 -15.78
CA GLN A 410 27.26 0.48 -15.50
C GLN A 410 26.29 1.09 -14.48
N VAL A 411 25.01 0.74 -14.56
CA VAL A 411 24.00 1.10 -13.53
C VAL A 411 24.40 0.53 -12.17
N THR A 412 24.69 -0.78 -12.12
CA THR A 412 25.18 -1.47 -10.91
C THR A 412 26.46 -0.84 -10.37
N HIS A 413 27.37 -0.43 -11.25
CA HIS A 413 28.61 0.25 -10.87
C HIS A 413 28.34 1.58 -10.17
N LEU A 414 27.39 2.39 -10.64
CA LEU A 414 27.01 3.65 -9.99
C LEU A 414 26.44 3.43 -8.58
N VAL A 415 25.65 2.36 -8.39
CA VAL A 415 25.14 1.96 -7.07
C VAL A 415 26.31 1.64 -6.13
N PHE A 416 27.27 0.83 -6.59
CA PHE A 416 28.44 0.49 -5.78
C PHE A 416 29.36 1.69 -5.52
N GLN A 417 29.45 2.66 -6.44
CA GLN A 417 30.14 3.94 -6.21
C GLN A 417 29.46 4.74 -5.10
N TYR A 418 28.14 4.79 -5.09
CA TYR A 418 27.40 5.46 -4.03
C TYR A 418 27.58 4.78 -2.68
N LEU A 419 27.46 3.44 -2.62
CA LEU A 419 27.73 2.68 -1.39
C LEU A 419 29.15 2.90 -0.88
N LYS A 420 30.15 2.89 -1.77
CA LYS A 420 31.55 3.15 -1.41
C LYS A 420 31.73 4.57 -0.88
N MET A 421 31.06 5.56 -1.47
CA MET A 421 31.04 6.94 -0.99
C MET A 421 30.47 7.00 0.43
N LEU A 422 29.30 6.39 0.67
CA LEU A 422 28.69 6.33 2.00
C LEU A 422 29.61 5.67 3.04
N GLN A 423 30.24 4.55 2.69
CA GLN A 423 31.19 3.84 3.55
C GLN A 423 32.43 4.69 3.87
N THR A 424 32.85 5.55 2.93
CA THR A 424 34.04 6.41 3.09
C THR A 424 33.73 7.65 3.94
N LEU A 425 32.56 8.27 3.73
CA LEU A 425 32.12 9.45 4.49
C LEU A 425 31.64 9.09 5.90
N GLY A 426 31.12 7.87 6.07
CA GLY A 426 30.50 7.41 7.30
C GLY A 426 29.13 8.05 7.59
N PRO A 427 28.44 7.58 8.65
CA PRO A 427 27.12 8.08 9.02
C PRO A 427 27.14 9.56 9.42
N GLN A 428 26.19 10.32 8.91
CA GLN A 428 26.07 11.76 9.13
C GLN A 428 24.99 12.07 10.16
N LYS A 429 25.42 12.66 11.28
CA LYS A 429 24.51 13.04 12.38
C LYS A 429 23.42 14.02 11.94
N ARG A 430 23.76 15.01 11.11
CA ARG A 430 22.77 15.98 10.57
C ARG A 430 21.60 15.25 9.89
N ILE A 431 21.91 14.32 8.99
CA ILE A 431 20.90 13.60 8.21
C ILE A 431 20.03 12.74 9.12
N TYR A 432 20.65 12.06 10.10
CA TYR A 432 19.91 11.30 11.10
C TYR A 432 18.93 12.19 11.89
N GLU A 433 19.38 13.36 12.33
CA GLU A 433 18.53 14.32 13.06
C GLU A 433 17.43 14.93 12.18
N GLU A 434 17.63 15.03 10.86
CA GLU A 434 16.59 15.45 9.91
C GLU A 434 15.51 14.38 9.79
N ILE A 435 15.88 13.12 9.55
CA ILE A 435 14.94 11.98 9.50
C ILE A 435 14.18 11.87 10.82
N GLN A 436 14.90 11.89 11.95
CA GLN A 436 14.31 11.84 13.28
C GLN A 436 13.27 12.95 13.51
N LYS A 437 13.52 14.18 13.03
CA LYS A 437 12.55 15.28 13.15
C LYS A 437 11.33 15.05 12.26
N ILE A 438 11.53 14.53 11.05
CA ILE A 438 10.45 14.25 10.11
C ILE A 438 9.52 13.19 10.71
N GLU A 439 10.06 12.05 11.13
CA GLU A 439 9.31 10.96 11.78
C GLU A 439 8.63 11.44 13.06
N ALA A 440 9.32 12.23 13.89
CA ALA A 440 8.72 12.80 15.09
C ALA A 440 7.56 13.74 14.76
N ASN A 441 7.69 14.60 13.75
CA ASN A 441 6.60 15.51 13.35
C ASN A 441 5.40 14.73 12.82
N GLU A 442 5.64 13.69 12.02
CA GLU A 442 4.58 12.82 11.50
C GLU A 442 3.82 12.14 12.65
N PHE A 443 4.53 11.49 13.57
CA PHE A 443 3.94 10.86 14.75
C PHE A 443 3.16 11.86 15.63
N HIS A 444 3.70 13.06 15.86
CA HIS A 444 3.04 14.07 16.70
C HIS A 444 1.76 14.61 16.06
N TYR A 445 1.70 14.71 14.72
CA TYR A 445 0.56 15.26 13.98
C TYR A 445 -0.10 14.21 13.08
N GLN A 446 -0.05 12.96 13.52
CA GLN A 446 -0.64 11.83 12.82
C GLN A 446 -2.14 12.05 12.70
N GLU A 447 -2.67 11.73 11.52
CA GLU A 447 -4.11 11.77 11.31
C GLU A 447 -4.75 10.55 11.99
N GLN A 448 -6.07 10.61 12.21
CA GLN A 448 -6.75 9.47 12.81
C GLN A 448 -6.66 8.26 11.87
N ILE A 449 -5.94 7.23 12.30
CA ILE A 449 -5.80 5.94 11.62
C ILE A 449 -7.12 5.18 11.70
N ASP A 450 -7.41 4.35 10.71
CA ASP A 450 -8.55 3.46 10.79
C ASP A 450 -8.40 2.54 12.02
N PRO A 451 -9.45 2.34 12.84
CA PRO A 451 -9.37 1.48 14.01
C PRO A 451 -8.85 0.06 13.72
N ILE A 452 -9.13 -0.52 12.53
CA ILE A 452 -8.70 -1.89 12.20
C ILE A 452 -7.18 -1.96 11.97
N GLU A 453 -6.64 -1.04 11.17
CA GLU A 453 -5.20 -0.90 10.90
C GLU A 453 -4.44 -0.62 12.20
N TYR A 454 -4.96 0.29 13.03
CA TYR A 454 -4.27 0.67 14.26
C TYR A 454 -4.15 -0.47 15.27
N VAL A 455 -5.17 -1.33 15.39
CA VAL A 455 -5.05 -2.50 16.29
C VAL A 455 -4.15 -3.58 15.70
N GLU A 456 -4.13 -3.74 14.38
CA GLU A 456 -3.22 -4.64 13.67
C GLU A 456 -1.75 -4.28 13.95
N ASP A 457 -1.34 -3.05 13.67
CA ASP A 457 0.02 -2.55 13.90
C ASP A 457 0.45 -2.77 15.35
N ILE A 458 -0.41 -2.39 16.30
CA ILE A 458 -0.11 -2.51 17.73
C ILE A 458 0.05 -3.97 18.14
N CYS A 459 -0.80 -4.87 17.63
CA CYS A 459 -0.74 -6.27 18.03
C CYS A 459 0.55 -6.94 17.52
N GLU A 460 1.02 -6.56 16.33
CA GLU A 460 2.30 -6.97 15.77
C GLU A 460 3.49 -6.33 16.51
N ASN A 461 3.44 -5.03 16.77
CA ASN A 461 4.46 -4.29 17.53
C ASN A 461 4.71 -4.89 18.91
N MET A 462 3.68 -5.46 19.56
CA MET A 462 3.84 -6.18 20.83
C MET A 462 4.65 -7.50 20.72
N GLN A 463 4.77 -8.07 19.52
CA GLN A 463 5.65 -9.21 19.24
C GLN A 463 7.10 -8.78 19.00
N LEU A 464 7.31 -7.57 18.48
CA LEU A 464 8.62 -7.08 18.02
C LEU A 464 9.35 -6.21 19.06
N PHE A 465 8.62 -5.34 19.74
CA PHE A 465 9.19 -4.27 20.58
C PHE A 465 8.98 -4.52 22.08
N PRO A 466 9.79 -3.89 22.94
CA PRO A 466 9.51 -3.84 24.37
C PRO A 466 8.31 -2.94 24.67
N LYS A 467 7.72 -3.13 25.86
CA LYS A 467 6.50 -2.44 26.31
C LYS A 467 6.49 -0.93 26.14
N ASP A 468 7.64 -0.28 26.39
CA ASP A 468 7.74 1.18 26.36
C ASP A 468 7.68 1.74 24.93
N ASP A 469 7.92 0.89 23.92
CA ASP A 469 8.02 1.27 22.51
C ASP A 469 6.93 0.61 21.62
N PHE A 470 5.86 0.04 22.19
CA PHE A 470 4.79 -0.59 21.40
C PHE A 470 4.09 0.36 20.40
N LEU A 471 4.06 1.65 20.71
CA LEU A 471 3.40 2.68 19.90
C LEU A 471 4.39 3.51 19.08
N THR A 472 5.69 3.26 19.22
CA THR A 472 6.74 4.16 18.71
C THR A 472 7.93 3.43 18.08
N GLY A 473 8.09 2.12 18.27
CA GLY A 473 9.27 1.38 17.87
C GLY A 473 9.40 1.15 16.35
N ASP A 474 8.28 1.08 15.67
CA ASP A 474 8.11 0.99 14.21
C ASP A 474 8.39 2.33 13.50
N GLN A 475 8.03 3.47 14.09
CA GLN A 475 8.20 4.77 13.45
C GLN A 475 9.41 5.56 13.99
N LEU A 476 9.51 5.77 15.31
CA LEU A 476 10.44 6.76 15.86
C LEU A 476 11.91 6.28 15.82
N MET A 477 12.79 7.22 15.48
CA MET A 477 14.23 7.08 15.62
C MET A 477 14.66 7.64 16.99
N PHE A 478 15.30 6.83 17.84
CA PHE A 478 15.58 7.23 19.23
C PHE A 478 17.01 7.76 19.43
N GLU A 479 18.01 7.09 18.86
CA GLU A 479 19.41 7.43 19.14
C GLU A 479 20.35 7.28 17.93
N PHE A 480 21.18 8.30 17.70
CA PHE A 480 22.20 8.23 16.66
C PHE A 480 23.40 7.40 17.14
N ASN A 481 23.60 6.23 16.53
CA ASN A 481 24.75 5.36 16.76
C ASN A 481 25.49 5.10 15.44
N PRO A 482 26.59 5.83 15.16
CA PRO A 482 27.31 5.69 13.89
C PRO A 482 28.00 4.33 13.75
N GLU A 483 28.36 3.65 14.84
CA GLU A 483 28.98 2.32 14.78
C GLU A 483 27.99 1.28 14.26
N VAL A 484 26.73 1.31 14.72
CA VAL A 484 25.67 0.39 14.27
C VAL A 484 25.33 0.63 12.79
N ILE A 485 25.17 1.89 12.38
CA ILE A 485 24.90 2.24 10.98
C ILE A 485 26.09 1.83 10.09
N SER A 486 27.32 2.10 10.52
CA SER A 486 28.52 1.72 9.77
C SER A 486 28.66 0.21 9.65
N ALA A 487 28.30 -0.54 10.69
CA ALA A 487 28.33 -2.00 10.67
C ALA A 487 27.36 -2.56 9.62
N ALA A 488 26.11 -2.08 9.58
CA ALA A 488 25.14 -2.47 8.56
C ALA A 488 25.62 -2.09 7.14
N LEU A 489 26.08 -0.85 6.96
CA LEU A 489 26.58 -0.35 5.68
C LEU A 489 27.81 -1.11 5.17
N SER A 490 28.66 -1.62 6.07
CA SER A 490 29.84 -2.41 5.71
C SER A 490 29.52 -3.79 5.13
N LEU A 491 28.29 -4.28 5.32
CA LEU A 491 27.83 -5.55 4.75
C LEU A 491 27.42 -5.43 3.28
N LEU A 492 27.03 -4.22 2.84
CA LEU A 492 26.59 -3.90 1.49
C LEU A 492 27.80 -3.81 0.55
N THR A 493 28.32 -4.98 0.18
CA THR A 493 29.54 -5.15 -0.62
C THR A 493 29.23 -5.82 -1.96
N PRO A 494 29.93 -5.49 -3.05
CA PRO A 494 29.70 -6.10 -4.35
C PRO A 494 29.82 -7.64 -4.35
N GLU A 495 30.70 -8.20 -3.52
CA GLU A 495 30.96 -9.64 -3.44
C GLU A 495 29.81 -10.43 -2.82
N LYS A 496 28.97 -9.77 -2.02
CA LYS A 496 27.82 -10.34 -1.32
C LYS A 496 26.47 -9.99 -1.99
N ALA A 497 26.52 -9.33 -3.14
CA ALA A 497 25.33 -8.91 -3.86
C ALA A 497 24.77 -10.05 -4.72
N ASN A 498 23.46 -10.23 -4.67
CA ASN A 498 22.67 -10.97 -5.64
C ASN A 498 22.11 -9.97 -6.67
N LEU A 499 22.24 -10.26 -7.97
CA LEU A 499 21.69 -9.42 -9.04
C LEU A 499 20.56 -10.17 -9.75
N MET A 500 19.35 -9.63 -9.77
CA MET A 500 18.25 -10.13 -10.60
C MET A 500 17.87 -9.10 -11.65
N LEU A 501 18.09 -9.44 -12.92
CA LEU A 501 17.76 -8.63 -14.08
C LEU A 501 16.50 -9.18 -14.75
N LEU A 502 15.39 -8.47 -14.59
CA LEU A 502 14.09 -8.81 -15.16
C LEU A 502 13.98 -8.14 -16.53
N SER A 503 13.69 -8.91 -17.58
CA SER A 503 13.42 -8.39 -18.91
C SER A 503 12.72 -9.41 -19.81
N PRO A 504 11.67 -9.00 -20.57
CA PRO A 504 11.10 -9.84 -21.62
C PRO A 504 12.12 -10.28 -22.68
N GLU A 505 13.22 -9.55 -22.86
CA GLU A 505 14.28 -9.91 -23.82
C GLU A 505 14.98 -11.23 -23.49
N HIS A 506 14.83 -11.74 -22.27
CA HIS A 506 15.36 -13.03 -21.85
C HIS A 506 14.49 -14.23 -22.28
N GLU A 507 13.32 -13.99 -22.86
CA GLU A 507 12.44 -15.05 -23.35
C GLU A 507 13.16 -15.95 -24.37
N GLY A 508 13.05 -17.27 -24.17
CA GLY A 508 13.74 -18.27 -25.00
C GLY A 508 15.22 -18.48 -24.69
N GLN A 509 15.82 -17.70 -23.78
CA GLN A 509 17.23 -17.82 -23.37
C GLN A 509 17.41 -18.44 -21.98
N CYS A 510 16.32 -18.55 -21.21
CA CYS A 510 16.31 -19.04 -19.83
C CYS A 510 15.91 -20.52 -19.76
N PRO A 511 16.83 -21.46 -19.46
CA PRO A 511 16.53 -22.89 -19.45
C PRO A 511 15.96 -23.40 -18.11
N LEU A 512 16.08 -22.63 -17.02
CA LEU A 512 15.64 -23.03 -15.69
C LEU A 512 14.24 -22.52 -15.41
N ARG A 513 13.53 -23.22 -14.53
CA ARG A 513 12.18 -22.88 -14.11
C ARG A 513 12.01 -23.10 -12.62
N GLU A 514 11.60 -22.05 -11.92
CA GLU A 514 11.18 -22.14 -10.51
C GLU A 514 9.96 -23.08 -10.42
N LYS A 515 9.87 -23.88 -9.36
CA LYS A 515 8.93 -24.99 -9.25
C LYS A 515 7.47 -24.56 -9.20
N TRP A 516 7.14 -23.54 -8.41
CA TRP A 516 5.76 -23.20 -8.07
C TRP A 516 5.17 -22.22 -9.06
N PHE A 517 5.71 -21.01 -9.13
CA PHE A 517 5.23 -19.96 -10.02
C PHE A 517 5.66 -20.19 -11.47
N GLY A 518 6.64 -21.07 -11.69
CA GLY A 518 7.10 -21.38 -13.04
C GLY A 518 7.94 -20.26 -13.64
N THR A 519 8.56 -19.43 -12.81
CA THR A 519 9.46 -18.33 -13.20
C THR A 519 10.61 -18.86 -14.05
N GLN A 520 10.72 -18.35 -15.29
CA GLN A 520 11.80 -18.74 -16.19
C GLN A 520 13.03 -17.89 -15.94
N TYR A 521 14.18 -18.54 -15.75
CA TYR A 521 15.43 -17.83 -15.45
C TYR A 521 16.69 -18.54 -15.96
N SER A 522 17.80 -17.80 -16.00
CA SER A 522 19.16 -18.33 -16.13
C SER A 522 20.03 -17.82 -14.98
N ILE A 523 21.15 -18.50 -14.72
CA ILE A 523 22.11 -18.12 -13.69
C ILE A 523 23.49 -18.03 -14.34
N GLU A 524 24.17 -16.91 -14.10
CA GLU A 524 25.50 -16.61 -14.60
C GLU A 524 26.40 -16.14 -13.45
N ASP A 525 27.69 -16.43 -13.55
CA ASP A 525 28.67 -15.75 -12.72
C ASP A 525 28.82 -14.31 -13.22
N ILE A 526 29.02 -13.36 -12.30
CA ILE A 526 29.32 -11.96 -12.64
C ILE A 526 30.59 -11.94 -13.50
N GLU A 527 30.55 -11.21 -14.62
CA GLU A 527 31.67 -11.04 -15.53
C GLU A 527 32.96 -10.63 -14.79
N GLN A 528 34.07 -11.29 -15.12
CA GLN A 528 35.33 -11.14 -14.38
C GLN A 528 35.86 -9.70 -14.39
N GLU A 529 35.69 -8.96 -15.51
CA GLU A 529 36.07 -7.54 -15.59
C GLU A 529 35.33 -6.70 -14.55
N TRP A 530 34.02 -6.89 -14.43
CA TRP A 530 33.18 -6.16 -13.48
C TRP A 530 33.47 -6.57 -12.05
N LYS A 531 33.68 -7.87 -11.80
CA LYS A 531 34.09 -8.37 -10.49
C LYS A 531 35.39 -7.73 -10.02
N GLU A 532 36.42 -7.69 -10.87
CA GLU A 532 37.69 -7.04 -10.54
C GLU A 532 37.55 -5.53 -10.35
N ARG A 533 36.72 -4.87 -11.17
CA ARG A 533 36.44 -3.43 -11.04
C ARG A 533 35.73 -3.09 -9.73
N TRP A 534 34.75 -3.91 -9.31
CA TRP A 534 33.96 -3.66 -8.10
C TRP A 534 34.71 -3.99 -6.80
N THR A 535 35.56 -5.02 -6.82
CA THR A 535 36.35 -5.45 -5.66
C THR A 535 37.69 -4.70 -5.53
N GLY A 536 38.14 -4.06 -6.61
CA GLY A 536 39.36 -3.26 -6.65
C GLY A 536 39.22 -1.86 -6.02
N ASN A 537 40.08 -0.94 -6.46
CA ASN A 537 39.98 0.46 -6.05
C ASN A 537 38.88 1.18 -6.85
N LEU A 538 37.65 1.08 -6.36
CA LEU A 538 36.49 1.70 -6.97
C LEU A 538 36.59 3.23 -6.87
N GLU A 539 36.84 3.91 -8.00
CA GLU A 539 36.89 5.36 -8.05
C GLU A 539 35.52 5.98 -7.78
N LEU A 540 35.46 7.03 -6.97
CA LEU A 540 34.21 7.72 -6.67
C LEU A 540 33.83 8.68 -7.82
N SER A 541 32.56 8.66 -8.22
CA SER A 541 32.03 9.63 -9.18
C SER A 541 31.90 11.00 -8.53
N GLY A 542 32.34 12.06 -9.23
CA GLY A 542 32.17 13.45 -8.78
C GLY A 542 30.72 13.95 -8.86
N ASP A 543 29.84 13.23 -9.56
CA ASP A 543 28.41 13.56 -9.68
C ASP A 543 27.59 13.06 -8.49
N LEU A 544 28.14 12.11 -7.71
CA LEU A 544 27.48 11.54 -6.53
C LEU A 544 27.90 12.30 -5.28
N HIS A 545 26.93 12.75 -4.48
CA HIS A 545 27.19 13.39 -3.20
C HIS A 545 26.00 13.22 -2.25
N LEU A 546 26.24 13.50 -0.96
CA LEU A 546 25.18 13.51 0.04
C LEU A 546 24.16 14.63 -0.25
N PRO A 547 22.89 14.46 0.16
CA PRO A 547 21.88 15.49 -0.01
C PRO A 547 22.20 16.73 0.80
N ALA A 548 21.71 17.88 0.33
CA ALA A 548 21.81 19.14 1.06
C ALA A 548 20.89 19.15 2.30
N GLU A 549 20.88 20.27 3.03
CA GLU A 549 19.91 20.48 4.10
C GLU A 549 18.52 20.71 3.51
N ASN A 550 17.54 19.91 3.97
CA ASN A 550 16.18 19.94 3.47
C ASN A 550 15.43 21.20 3.96
N LYS A 551 15.02 22.05 3.02
CA LYS A 551 14.35 23.33 3.30
C LYS A 551 12.84 23.22 3.52
N PHE A 552 12.27 22.05 3.22
CA PHE A 552 10.84 21.76 3.33
C PHE A 552 10.44 21.19 4.70
N ILE A 553 11.39 20.87 5.58
CA ILE A 553 11.08 20.45 6.95
C ILE A 553 10.30 21.55 7.67
N ALA A 554 9.09 21.21 8.12
CA ALA A 554 8.22 22.14 8.82
C ALA A 554 8.75 22.46 10.23
N THR A 555 8.80 23.76 10.55
CA THR A 555 9.19 24.26 11.88
C THR A 555 8.12 25.13 12.55
N ASP A 556 7.03 25.43 11.85
CA ASP A 556 5.92 26.23 12.36
C ASP A 556 4.65 25.40 12.24
N PHE A 557 4.08 25.09 13.40
CA PHE A 557 2.88 24.28 13.57
C PHE A 557 1.72 25.11 14.17
N THR A 558 1.82 26.44 14.09
CA THR A 558 0.82 27.35 14.66
C THR A 558 -0.52 27.21 13.94
N LEU A 559 -1.59 26.96 14.69
CA LEU A 559 -2.95 26.98 14.15
C LEU A 559 -3.40 28.41 13.90
N LYS A 560 -3.70 28.73 12.64
CA LYS A 560 -4.11 30.07 12.23
C LYS A 560 -5.56 30.35 12.63
N PRO A 561 -5.89 31.55 13.14
CA PRO A 561 -7.26 31.92 13.45
C PRO A 561 -8.11 31.98 12.16
N SER A 562 -9.42 31.78 12.29
CA SER A 562 -10.34 31.98 11.17
C SER A 562 -10.51 33.47 10.88
N ASP A 563 -10.48 33.82 9.59
CA ASP A 563 -10.79 35.16 9.06
C ASP A 563 -12.17 35.21 8.38
N CYS A 564 -12.91 34.11 8.36
CA CYS A 564 -14.28 34.01 7.85
C CYS A 564 -15.22 33.31 8.85
N PRO A 565 -16.56 33.47 8.70
CA PRO A 565 -17.53 32.70 9.48
C PRO A 565 -17.34 31.19 9.29
N ASP A 566 -17.63 30.43 10.34
CA ASP A 566 -17.62 28.97 10.25
C ASP A 566 -18.78 28.48 9.40
N THR A 567 -18.52 27.50 8.54
CA THR A 567 -19.50 26.96 7.58
C THR A 567 -19.38 25.45 7.51
N GLU A 568 -20.52 24.79 7.37
CA GLU A 568 -20.57 23.33 7.30
C GLU A 568 -19.86 22.78 6.05
N PHE A 569 -19.98 23.49 4.92
CA PHE A 569 -19.43 23.12 3.62
C PHE A 569 -18.46 24.19 3.10
N PRO A 570 -17.54 23.85 2.19
CA PRO A 570 -16.67 24.83 1.55
C PRO A 570 -17.47 25.96 0.89
N VAL A 571 -16.97 27.19 1.03
CA VAL A 571 -17.58 28.38 0.44
C VAL A 571 -16.71 28.95 -0.65
N ARG A 572 -17.33 29.49 -1.70
CA ARG A 572 -16.62 30.13 -2.79
C ARG A 572 -16.15 31.51 -2.36
N ILE A 573 -14.84 31.72 -2.30
CA ILE A 573 -14.20 32.95 -1.82
C ILE A 573 -13.58 33.81 -2.93
N ALA A 574 -13.40 33.24 -4.12
CA ALA A 574 -13.01 33.95 -5.34
C ALA A 574 -13.78 33.37 -6.54
N ASP A 575 -14.19 34.24 -7.45
CA ASP A 575 -14.91 33.88 -8.67
C ASP A 575 -14.55 34.87 -9.79
N SER A 576 -14.14 34.35 -10.93
CA SER A 576 -13.71 35.10 -12.11
C SER A 576 -13.98 34.32 -13.39
N ASP A 577 -13.86 34.97 -14.54
CA ASP A 577 -13.97 34.32 -15.85
C ASP A 577 -12.83 33.34 -16.15
N ARG A 578 -11.75 33.36 -15.36
CA ARG A 578 -10.56 32.51 -15.49
C ARG A 578 -10.49 31.40 -14.44
N GLY A 579 -11.40 31.38 -13.47
CA GLY A 579 -11.38 30.39 -12.41
C GLY A 579 -12.13 30.80 -11.15
N CYS A 580 -12.31 29.84 -10.25
CA CYS A 580 -12.89 30.05 -8.93
C CYS A 580 -12.13 29.31 -7.85
N LEU A 581 -12.32 29.72 -6.60
CA LEU A 581 -11.69 29.12 -5.43
C LEU A 581 -12.72 28.87 -4.32
N TRP A 582 -12.79 27.62 -3.92
CA TRP A 582 -13.50 27.15 -2.74
C TRP A 582 -12.55 27.09 -1.55
N TYR A 583 -13.05 27.45 -0.37
CA TYR A 583 -12.26 27.44 0.85
C TYR A 583 -13.07 26.91 2.03
N LYS A 584 -12.38 26.15 2.89
CA LYS A 584 -12.91 25.70 4.17
C LYS A 584 -11.81 25.67 5.24
N LYS A 585 -12.00 26.41 6.33
CA LYS A 585 -11.15 26.27 7.51
C LYS A 585 -11.38 24.89 8.15
N ASP A 586 -10.31 24.23 8.58
CA ASP A 586 -10.48 23.05 9.44
C ASP A 586 -10.88 23.47 10.87
N ASN A 587 -12.09 23.05 11.25
CA ASN A 587 -12.66 23.20 12.58
C ASN A 587 -12.82 21.85 13.31
N LYS A 588 -12.48 20.73 12.65
CA LYS A 588 -12.67 19.37 13.17
C LYS A 588 -11.38 18.79 13.75
N PHE A 589 -10.31 18.75 12.95
CA PHE A 589 -9.08 18.03 13.30
C PHE A 589 -8.09 18.91 14.08
N LYS A 590 -8.07 20.22 13.79
CA LYS A 590 -7.23 21.22 14.45
C LYS A 590 -5.74 20.84 14.41
N ILE A 591 -5.30 20.34 13.27
CA ILE A 591 -3.90 19.97 13.00
C ILE A 591 -3.24 20.99 12.06
N PRO A 592 -1.89 21.14 12.09
CA PRO A 592 -1.16 22.08 11.25
C PRO A 592 -0.98 21.57 9.80
N LYS A 593 -2.01 20.95 9.25
CA LYS A 593 -2.03 20.41 7.88
C LYS A 593 -3.07 21.12 7.03
N ALA A 594 -2.89 21.05 5.72
CA ALA A 594 -3.85 21.54 4.75
C ALA A 594 -3.84 20.68 3.48
N TYR A 595 -4.94 20.79 2.74
CA TYR A 595 -5.18 20.12 1.47
C TYR A 595 -5.52 21.17 0.42
N ILE A 596 -4.79 21.13 -0.69
CA ILE A 596 -4.93 22.04 -1.83
C ILE A 596 -5.20 21.17 -3.06
N ARG A 597 -6.33 21.39 -3.73
CA ARG A 597 -6.68 20.71 -4.98
C ARG A 597 -7.00 21.74 -6.05
N PHE A 598 -6.31 21.70 -7.18
CA PHE A 598 -6.60 22.51 -8.35
C PHE A 598 -6.93 21.62 -9.54
N HIS A 599 -8.02 21.91 -10.23
CA HIS A 599 -8.37 21.33 -11.51
C HIS A 599 -8.16 22.38 -12.60
N VAL A 600 -7.18 22.16 -13.45
CA VAL A 600 -6.81 23.02 -14.58
C VAL A 600 -7.45 22.46 -15.85
N ILE A 601 -8.61 23.02 -16.20
CA ILE A 601 -9.52 22.46 -17.20
C ILE A 601 -9.17 22.97 -18.59
N SER A 602 -9.06 22.06 -19.57
CA SER A 602 -8.88 22.38 -21.00
C SER A 602 -9.64 21.40 -21.91
N PRO A 603 -10.51 21.89 -22.81
CA PRO A 603 -11.26 21.04 -23.73
C PRO A 603 -10.40 20.44 -24.85
N VAL A 604 -9.16 20.88 -25.02
CA VAL A 604 -8.28 20.40 -26.09
C VAL A 604 -7.95 18.91 -25.95
N ILE A 605 -7.93 18.39 -24.72
CA ILE A 605 -7.55 17.00 -24.40
C ILE A 605 -8.46 16.00 -25.13
N GLN A 606 -9.77 16.24 -25.10
CA GLN A 606 -10.78 15.30 -25.60
C GLN A 606 -11.00 15.33 -27.11
N GLN A 607 -10.34 16.22 -27.85
CA GLN A 607 -10.58 16.40 -29.29
C GLN A 607 -10.15 15.20 -30.14
N SER A 608 -9.18 14.40 -29.68
CA SER A 608 -8.73 13.19 -30.37
C SER A 608 -7.97 12.26 -29.43
N ALA A 609 -7.91 10.97 -29.75
CA ALA A 609 -7.05 10.00 -29.04
C ALA A 609 -5.59 10.48 -29.00
N LYS A 610 -5.10 11.14 -30.06
CA LYS A 610 -3.75 11.72 -30.10
C LYS A 610 -3.54 12.79 -29.03
N ASN A 611 -4.53 13.65 -28.79
CA ASN A 611 -4.43 14.70 -27.77
C ASN A 611 -4.43 14.12 -26.35
N VAL A 612 -5.19 13.05 -26.11
CA VAL A 612 -5.15 12.33 -24.83
C VAL A 612 -3.75 11.75 -24.58
N VAL A 613 -3.17 11.07 -25.58
CA VAL A 613 -1.80 10.52 -25.46
C VAL A 613 -0.76 11.62 -25.26
N MET A 614 -0.89 12.75 -25.96
CA MET A 614 0.01 13.90 -25.75
C MET A 614 -0.12 14.50 -24.35
N PHE A 615 -1.33 14.47 -23.78
CA PHE A 615 -1.58 14.91 -22.42
C PHE A 615 -0.94 13.96 -21.40
N ASP A 616 -1.10 12.65 -21.58
CA ASP A 616 -0.45 11.64 -20.73
C ASP A 616 1.08 11.81 -20.77
N LEU A 617 1.67 12.02 -21.97
CA LEU A 617 3.10 12.31 -22.11
C LEU A 617 3.51 13.62 -21.43
N LEU A 618 2.70 14.68 -21.55
CA LEU A 618 2.96 15.96 -20.88
C LEU A 618 2.98 15.78 -19.36
N VAL A 619 2.00 15.08 -18.79
CA VAL A 619 1.90 14.86 -17.34
C VAL A 619 3.04 13.98 -16.83
N ASN A 620 3.39 12.90 -17.54
CA ASN A 620 4.50 12.03 -17.16
C ASN A 620 5.86 12.76 -17.20
N ILE A 621 6.11 13.54 -18.24
CA ILE A 621 7.35 14.34 -18.36
C ILE A 621 7.36 15.47 -17.32
N LEU A 622 6.21 16.08 -17.02
CA LEU A 622 6.11 17.09 -15.97
C LEU A 622 6.43 16.50 -14.60
N GLY A 623 5.90 15.31 -14.28
CA GLY A 623 6.24 14.56 -13.08
C GLY A 623 7.73 14.25 -13.00
N HIS A 624 8.34 13.78 -14.09
CA HIS A 624 9.78 13.55 -14.16
C HIS A 624 10.62 14.80 -13.88
N ASN A 625 10.24 15.92 -14.48
CA ASN A 625 10.93 17.19 -14.28
C ASN A 625 10.80 17.71 -12.84
N LEU A 626 9.70 17.37 -12.16
CA LEU A 626 9.42 17.76 -10.78
C LEU A 626 10.03 16.83 -9.75
N ALA A 627 10.22 15.55 -10.07
CA ALA A 627 10.66 14.54 -9.12
C ALA A 627 11.94 14.97 -8.36
N GLY A 628 12.98 15.41 -9.07
CA GLY A 628 14.21 15.89 -8.42
C GLY A 628 14.04 17.14 -7.53
N PRO A 629 13.45 18.24 -8.04
CA PRO A 629 13.22 19.47 -7.26
C PRO A 629 12.21 19.35 -6.13
N ALA A 630 11.21 18.47 -6.25
CA ALA A 630 10.12 18.31 -5.28
C ALA A 630 10.36 17.18 -4.26
N TYR A 631 11.33 16.29 -4.49
CA TYR A 631 11.60 15.15 -3.60
C TYR A 631 11.87 15.56 -2.15
N GLU A 632 12.63 16.64 -1.91
CA GLU A 632 12.86 17.13 -0.55
C GLU A 632 11.55 17.53 0.17
N ALA A 633 10.52 17.92 -0.58
CA ALA A 633 9.20 18.21 -0.05
C ALA A 633 8.44 16.94 0.33
N GLU A 634 8.40 15.94 -0.54
CA GLU A 634 7.77 14.63 -0.28
C GLU A 634 8.32 14.02 1.00
N VAL A 635 9.65 13.94 1.07
CA VAL A 635 10.39 13.45 2.24
C VAL A 635 10.11 14.26 3.51
N ALA A 636 9.75 15.54 3.39
CA ALA A 636 9.37 16.39 4.51
C ALA A 636 7.86 16.34 4.84
N GLN A 637 7.16 15.27 4.45
CA GLN A 637 5.73 15.07 4.70
C GLN A 637 4.85 16.10 3.96
N LEU A 638 5.25 16.45 2.74
CA LEU A 638 4.48 17.28 1.80
C LEU A 638 4.25 16.49 0.52
N GLU A 639 3.09 15.88 0.41
CA GLU A 639 2.72 15.06 -0.73
C GLU A 639 2.16 15.93 -1.85
N TYR A 640 2.46 15.56 -3.10
CA TYR A 640 1.73 16.05 -4.26
C TYR A 640 1.39 14.91 -5.21
N LYS A 641 0.29 15.07 -5.97
CA LYS A 641 -0.08 14.17 -7.06
C LYS A 641 -0.53 14.97 -8.27
N LEU A 642 -0.02 14.59 -9.44
CA LEU A 642 -0.42 15.14 -10.74
C LEU A 642 -1.22 14.08 -11.48
N VAL A 643 -2.52 14.29 -11.64
CA VAL A 643 -3.40 13.31 -12.29
C VAL A 643 -3.88 13.87 -13.62
N ALA A 644 -3.69 13.08 -14.67
CA ALA A 644 -4.28 13.32 -15.98
C ALA A 644 -5.78 13.01 -15.92
N GLY A 645 -6.60 14.02 -15.64
CA GLY A 645 -8.06 13.88 -15.62
C GLY A 645 -8.66 13.99 -17.02
N GLU A 646 -9.91 13.54 -17.17
CA GLU A 646 -10.63 13.57 -18.44
C GLU A 646 -10.77 14.97 -19.04
N HIS A 647 -10.83 16.01 -18.22
CA HIS A 647 -11.08 17.38 -18.66
C HIS A 647 -9.92 18.34 -18.35
N GLY A 648 -8.82 17.84 -17.80
CA GLY A 648 -7.76 18.72 -17.33
C GLY A 648 -6.74 18.05 -16.42
N LEU A 649 -5.76 18.84 -16.00
CA LEU A 649 -4.76 18.43 -15.02
C LEU A 649 -5.29 18.65 -13.61
N VAL A 650 -5.32 17.61 -12.80
CA VAL A 650 -5.64 17.71 -11.37
C VAL A 650 -4.34 17.72 -10.58
N ILE A 651 -4.12 18.81 -9.84
CA ILE A 651 -2.99 19.00 -8.95
C ILE A 651 -3.51 18.86 -7.52
N LYS A 652 -3.05 17.83 -6.81
CA LYS A 652 -3.33 17.64 -5.38
C LYS A 652 -2.04 17.93 -4.61
N VAL A 653 -2.10 18.70 -3.53
CA VAL A 653 -0.97 18.96 -2.63
C VAL A 653 -1.47 18.93 -1.19
N LYS A 654 -0.83 18.15 -0.32
CA LYS A 654 -1.23 18.01 1.10
C LYS A 654 -0.03 17.86 2.03
N GLY A 655 -0.23 18.16 3.31
CA GLY A 655 0.82 18.07 4.33
C GLY A 655 0.88 19.31 5.22
N PHE A 656 2.05 19.56 5.83
CA PHE A 656 2.23 20.68 6.76
C PHE A 656 2.10 22.06 6.11
N ASN A 657 1.16 22.88 6.61
CA ASN A 657 0.75 24.13 5.97
C ASN A 657 1.87 25.20 5.84
N HIS A 658 2.93 25.10 6.65
CA HIS A 658 4.04 26.05 6.63
C HIS A 658 4.79 26.05 5.29
N LYS A 659 5.04 24.88 4.70
CA LYS A 659 5.88 24.74 3.49
C LYS A 659 5.09 24.36 2.23
N LEU A 660 3.81 24.04 2.36
CA LEU A 660 2.91 23.79 1.23
C LEU A 660 2.91 24.87 0.13
N PRO A 661 2.91 26.18 0.44
CA PRO A 661 2.97 27.20 -0.62
C PRO A 661 4.23 27.12 -1.48
N LEU A 662 5.36 26.74 -0.89
CA LEU A 662 6.62 26.59 -1.62
C LEU A 662 6.53 25.45 -2.64
N LEU A 663 6.02 24.29 -2.22
CA LEU A 663 5.83 23.14 -3.10
C LEU A 663 4.83 23.46 -4.23
N PHE A 664 3.70 24.07 -3.90
CA PHE A 664 2.70 24.45 -4.91
C PHE A 664 3.28 25.40 -5.97
N HIS A 665 4.09 26.38 -5.56
CA HIS A 665 4.77 27.27 -6.49
C HIS A 665 5.73 26.53 -7.43
N VAL A 666 6.54 25.60 -6.88
CA VAL A 666 7.45 24.77 -7.70
C VAL A 666 6.68 24.01 -8.78
N ILE A 667 5.54 23.41 -8.44
CA ILE A 667 4.70 22.65 -9.39
C ILE A 667 4.21 23.55 -10.53
N ILE A 668 3.62 24.70 -10.18
CA ILE A 668 3.06 25.64 -11.17
C ILE A 668 4.16 26.29 -12.02
N ASP A 669 5.33 26.58 -11.44
CA ASP A 669 6.50 27.06 -12.18
C ASP A 669 6.93 26.04 -13.25
N HIS A 670 7.05 24.75 -12.93
CA HIS A 670 7.42 23.72 -13.91
C HIS A 670 6.34 23.47 -14.96
N LEU A 671 5.05 23.65 -14.62
CA LEU A 671 3.98 23.61 -15.60
C LEU A 671 4.05 24.80 -16.57
N ALA A 672 4.38 25.99 -16.07
CA ALA A 672 4.54 27.21 -16.87
C ALA A 672 5.80 27.19 -17.74
N ASP A 673 6.88 26.61 -17.23
CA ASP A 673 8.18 26.55 -17.88
C ASP A 673 8.44 25.16 -18.52
N PHE A 674 7.37 24.40 -18.79
CA PHE A 674 7.44 23.02 -19.31
C PHE A 674 8.33 22.91 -20.54
N ALA A 675 9.29 21.99 -20.46
CA ALA A 675 10.19 21.62 -21.54
C ALA A 675 10.49 20.11 -21.50
N ALA A 676 10.78 19.56 -22.67
CA ALA A 676 11.21 18.17 -22.84
C ALA A 676 12.44 18.13 -23.76
N SER A 677 13.40 17.24 -23.47
CA SER A 677 14.47 16.91 -24.42
C SER A 677 14.00 15.77 -25.35
N PRO A 678 14.60 15.61 -26.54
CA PRO A 678 14.30 14.49 -27.43
C PRO A 678 14.45 13.12 -26.77
N ASP A 679 15.49 12.95 -25.95
CA ASP A 679 15.79 11.69 -25.27
C ASP A 679 14.72 11.37 -24.21
N VAL A 680 14.35 12.36 -23.39
CA VAL A 680 13.28 12.22 -22.38
C VAL A 680 11.94 11.94 -23.04
N PHE A 681 11.63 12.63 -24.15
CA PHE A 681 10.42 12.35 -24.92
C PHE A 681 10.38 10.91 -25.43
N SER A 682 11.47 10.43 -26.03
CA SER A 682 11.54 9.06 -26.55
C SER A 682 11.42 8.02 -25.44
N MET A 683 12.07 8.28 -24.31
CA MET A 683 12.00 7.43 -23.11
C MET A 683 10.56 7.28 -22.61
N PHE A 684 9.84 8.39 -22.41
CA PHE A 684 8.45 8.35 -21.92
C PHE A 684 7.46 7.86 -22.96
N ALA A 685 7.70 8.08 -24.26
CA ALA A 685 6.87 7.51 -25.31
C ALA A 685 6.93 5.98 -25.34
N GLU A 686 8.12 5.39 -25.18
CA GLU A 686 8.25 3.93 -25.10
C GLU A 686 7.74 3.39 -23.75
N GLN A 687 7.97 4.10 -22.65
CA GLN A 687 7.43 3.72 -21.35
C GLN A 687 5.90 3.70 -21.36
N LEU A 688 5.25 4.77 -21.84
CA LEU A 688 3.79 4.85 -21.93
C LEU A 688 3.21 3.73 -22.79
N LYS A 689 3.94 3.30 -23.82
CA LYS A 689 3.55 2.15 -24.65
C LYS A 689 3.63 0.83 -23.89
N LYS A 690 4.60 0.64 -22.99
CA LYS A 690 4.69 -0.53 -22.11
C LYS A 690 3.57 -0.53 -21.09
N THR A 691 3.34 0.61 -20.42
CA THR A 691 2.22 0.83 -19.49
C THR A 691 0.89 0.49 -20.15
N TYR A 692 0.60 1.08 -21.32
CA TYR A 692 -0.65 0.80 -22.00
C TYR A 692 -0.84 -0.68 -22.35
N PHE A 693 0.24 -1.37 -22.69
CA PHE A 693 0.21 -2.80 -22.91
C PHE A 693 -0.06 -3.58 -21.62
N ASN A 694 0.60 -3.21 -20.51
CA ASN A 694 0.45 -3.87 -19.21
C ASN A 694 -0.99 -3.73 -18.66
N ILE A 695 -1.60 -2.54 -18.80
CA ILE A 695 -3.01 -2.32 -18.46
C ILE A 695 -3.92 -3.24 -19.30
N LEU A 696 -3.67 -3.32 -20.61
CA LEU A 696 -4.50 -4.09 -21.54
C LEU A 696 -4.43 -5.62 -21.33
N ILE A 697 -3.35 -6.14 -20.74
CA ILE A 697 -3.22 -7.59 -20.46
C ILE A 697 -3.89 -8.01 -19.15
N LYS A 698 -4.18 -7.09 -18.23
CA LYS A 698 -4.96 -7.36 -17.01
C LYS A 698 -6.45 -7.45 -17.39
N PRO A 699 -7.13 -8.61 -17.21
CA PRO A 699 -8.53 -8.78 -17.59
C PRO A 699 -9.48 -7.72 -16.97
N GLU A 700 -9.20 -7.32 -15.74
CA GLU A 700 -10.02 -6.39 -14.93
C GLU A 700 -9.99 -4.98 -15.45
N LYS A 701 -8.79 -4.48 -15.73
CA LYS A 701 -8.65 -3.18 -16.37
C LYS A 701 -9.21 -3.17 -17.79
N LEU A 702 -9.07 -4.25 -18.57
CA LEU A 702 -9.68 -4.37 -19.90
C LEU A 702 -11.22 -4.40 -19.84
N GLY A 703 -11.79 -5.14 -18.88
CA GLY A 703 -13.23 -5.19 -18.62
C GLY A 703 -13.78 -3.82 -18.24
N LYS A 704 -13.08 -3.10 -17.35
CA LYS A 704 -13.39 -1.72 -16.95
C LYS A 704 -13.37 -0.76 -18.15
N ASP A 705 -12.30 -0.77 -18.97
CA ASP A 705 -12.19 0.13 -20.14
C ASP A 705 -13.34 -0.08 -21.14
N VAL A 706 -13.66 -1.34 -21.46
CA VAL A 706 -14.76 -1.68 -22.38
C VAL A 706 -16.11 -1.24 -21.80
N ARG A 707 -16.33 -1.42 -20.50
CA ARG A 707 -17.55 -0.95 -19.82
C ARG A 707 -17.67 0.57 -19.91
N LEU A 708 -16.62 1.31 -19.57
CA LEU A 708 -16.63 2.77 -19.60
C LEU A 708 -16.81 3.31 -21.03
N LEU A 709 -16.20 2.66 -22.04
CA LEU A 709 -16.42 2.99 -23.45
C LEU A 709 -17.90 2.88 -23.89
N ILE A 710 -18.66 1.95 -23.30
CA ILE A 710 -20.09 1.81 -23.57
C ILE A 710 -20.91 2.89 -22.84
N LEU A 711 -20.47 3.29 -21.64
CA LEU A 711 -21.23 4.15 -20.73
C LEU A 711 -20.94 5.64 -20.90
N GLU A 712 -19.78 6.03 -21.41
CA GLU A 712 -19.33 7.42 -21.43
C GLU A 712 -19.46 8.09 -22.81
N HIS A 713 -19.96 9.33 -22.83
CA HIS A 713 -19.93 10.13 -24.04
C HIS A 713 -18.52 10.68 -24.30
N SER A 714 -17.95 10.36 -25.46
CA SER A 714 -16.66 10.86 -25.94
C SER A 714 -15.42 10.33 -25.19
N ARG A 715 -15.43 9.05 -24.79
CA ARG A 715 -14.24 8.33 -24.28
C ARG A 715 -13.41 7.77 -25.43
N TRP A 716 -12.08 7.87 -25.31
CA TRP A 716 -11.13 7.16 -26.18
C TRP A 716 -10.65 5.90 -25.48
N SER A 717 -10.87 4.74 -26.11
CA SER A 717 -10.48 3.44 -25.55
C SER A 717 -8.97 3.31 -25.41
N MET A 718 -8.54 2.43 -24.50
CA MET A 718 -7.12 2.17 -24.29
C MET A 718 -6.42 1.64 -25.56
N VAL A 719 -7.15 0.88 -26.38
CA VAL A 719 -6.68 0.40 -27.68
C VAL A 719 -6.46 1.55 -28.67
N GLU A 720 -7.35 2.54 -28.70
CA GLU A 720 -7.19 3.74 -29.54
C GLU A 720 -6.01 4.61 -29.09
N LYS A 721 -5.82 4.77 -27.76
CA LYS A 721 -4.64 5.45 -27.20
C LYS A 721 -3.35 4.72 -27.61
N TYR A 722 -3.31 3.39 -27.50
CA TYR A 722 -2.17 2.57 -27.94
C TYR A 722 -1.89 2.69 -29.44
N GLN A 723 -2.93 2.70 -30.27
CA GLN A 723 -2.80 2.91 -31.73
C GLN A 723 -2.28 4.30 -32.07
N ALA A 724 -2.77 5.34 -31.38
CA ALA A 724 -2.30 6.71 -31.58
C ALA A 724 -0.82 6.87 -31.21
N LEU A 725 -0.37 6.24 -30.13
CA LEU A 725 1.04 6.25 -29.71
C LEU A 725 1.93 5.48 -30.70
N THR A 726 1.49 4.31 -31.16
CA THR A 726 2.24 3.46 -32.10
C THR A 726 2.25 3.99 -33.54
N ALA A 727 1.36 4.91 -33.91
CA ALA A 727 1.39 5.60 -35.19
C ALA A 727 2.60 6.54 -35.36
N GLY A 728 3.33 6.82 -34.27
CA GLY A 728 4.53 7.65 -34.26
C GLY A 728 4.22 9.10 -33.94
N LEU A 729 4.51 9.50 -32.71
CA LEU A 729 4.44 10.88 -32.23
C LEU A 729 5.83 11.52 -32.26
N ASN A 730 5.90 12.84 -32.40
CA ASN A 730 7.17 13.55 -32.30
C ASN A 730 7.11 14.70 -31.28
N ILE A 731 8.29 15.11 -30.80
CA ILE A 731 8.43 16.12 -29.75
C ILE A 731 7.86 17.48 -30.13
N ASN A 732 7.90 17.89 -31.39
CA ASN A 732 7.35 19.18 -31.80
C ASN A 732 5.83 19.21 -31.60
N GLU A 733 5.15 18.11 -31.89
CA GLU A 733 3.71 17.97 -31.65
C GLU A 733 3.37 18.03 -30.16
N LEU A 734 4.21 17.45 -29.29
CA LEU A 734 4.05 17.58 -27.83
C LEU A 734 4.20 19.03 -27.38
N MET A 735 5.20 19.75 -27.90
CA MET A 735 5.43 21.15 -27.55
C MET A 735 4.31 22.07 -28.06
N GLU A 736 3.80 21.83 -29.27
CA GLU A 736 2.62 22.51 -29.83
C GLU A 736 1.37 22.22 -29.00
N PHE A 737 1.17 20.95 -28.60
CA PHE A 737 0.09 20.56 -27.71
C PHE A 737 0.20 21.24 -26.35
N SER A 738 1.38 21.27 -25.73
CA SER A 738 1.63 21.94 -24.44
C SER A 738 1.32 23.44 -24.48
N GLN A 739 1.65 24.12 -25.59
CA GLN A 739 1.27 25.52 -25.80
C GLN A 739 -0.25 25.68 -25.94
N SER A 740 -0.88 24.80 -26.72
CA SER A 740 -2.33 24.82 -26.96
C SER A 740 -3.12 24.54 -25.67
N PHE A 741 -2.68 23.57 -24.87
CA PHE A 741 -3.25 23.24 -23.57
C PHE A 741 -3.24 24.44 -22.63
N ARG A 742 -2.13 25.18 -22.56
CA ARG A 742 -1.96 26.34 -21.67
C ARG A 742 -2.56 27.65 -22.20
N ALA A 743 -3.02 27.67 -23.45
CA ALA A 743 -3.57 28.89 -24.05
C ALA A 743 -4.93 29.27 -23.46
N GLU A 744 -5.86 28.31 -23.37
CA GLU A 744 -7.23 28.51 -22.89
C GLU A 744 -7.52 27.54 -21.75
N LEU A 745 -7.70 28.08 -20.54
CA LEU A 745 -7.90 27.29 -19.32
C LEU A 745 -8.97 27.89 -18.42
N TYR A 746 -9.50 27.05 -17.52
CA TYR A 746 -10.24 27.47 -16.34
C TYR A 746 -9.69 26.75 -15.12
N ALA A 747 -9.34 27.49 -14.08
CA ALA A 747 -8.78 26.93 -12.85
C ALA A 747 -9.84 26.87 -11.74
N GLU A 748 -10.19 25.67 -11.30
CA GLU A 748 -11.06 25.47 -10.13
C GLU A 748 -10.24 24.92 -8.95
N GLY A 749 -10.18 25.69 -7.86
CA GLY A 749 -9.42 25.33 -6.67
C GLY A 749 -10.28 25.02 -5.46
N LEU A 750 -9.80 24.12 -4.59
CA LEU A 750 -10.24 23.93 -3.21
C LEU A 750 -9.03 24.04 -2.29
N VAL A 751 -9.12 24.90 -1.28
CA VAL A 751 -8.15 24.95 -0.18
C VAL A 751 -8.88 24.65 1.13
N GLN A 752 -8.46 23.60 1.82
CA GLN A 752 -9.01 23.19 3.10
C GLN A 752 -7.90 23.01 4.13
N GLY A 753 -8.14 23.39 5.39
CA GLY A 753 -7.19 23.14 6.49
C GLY A 753 -6.65 24.39 7.14
N ASN A 754 -5.38 24.35 7.56
CA ASN A 754 -4.74 25.41 8.34
C ASN A 754 -4.23 26.61 7.49
N PHE A 755 -5.10 27.19 6.68
CA PHE A 755 -4.89 28.48 6.00
C PHE A 755 -5.92 29.51 6.46
N SER A 756 -5.74 30.77 6.07
CA SER A 756 -6.81 31.78 6.08
C SER A 756 -7.45 31.91 4.68
N SER A 757 -8.63 32.52 4.60
CA SER A 757 -9.28 32.80 3.31
C SER A 757 -8.42 33.74 2.45
N ALA A 758 -7.75 34.71 3.08
CA ALA A 758 -6.88 35.66 2.40
C ALA A 758 -5.65 34.97 1.79
N GLU A 759 -4.99 34.08 2.53
CA GLU A 759 -3.86 33.29 2.02
C GLU A 759 -4.30 32.34 0.91
N SER A 760 -5.48 31.73 1.05
CA SER A 760 -6.01 30.78 0.06
C SER A 760 -6.16 31.42 -1.32
N LYS A 761 -6.59 32.70 -1.39
CA LYS A 761 -6.73 33.43 -2.66
C LYS A 761 -5.42 33.58 -3.42
N LEU A 762 -4.28 33.58 -2.72
CA LEU A 762 -2.96 33.72 -3.35
C LEU A 762 -2.63 32.51 -4.25
N PHE A 763 -3.15 31.32 -3.95
CA PHE A 763 -2.94 30.15 -4.81
C PHE A 763 -3.60 30.33 -6.18
N LEU A 764 -4.87 30.75 -6.22
CA LEU A 764 -5.56 31.01 -7.49
C LEU A 764 -4.89 32.17 -8.24
N GLN A 765 -4.52 33.23 -7.51
CA GLN A 765 -3.79 34.36 -8.11
C GLN A 765 -2.50 33.89 -8.77
N TYR A 766 -1.69 33.10 -8.07
CA TYR A 766 -0.42 32.57 -8.58
C TYR A 766 -0.59 31.73 -9.84
N VAL A 767 -1.58 30.81 -9.86
CA VAL A 767 -1.91 30.03 -11.06
C VAL A 767 -2.26 30.93 -12.24
N THR A 768 -3.12 31.93 -12.03
CA THR A 768 -3.58 32.83 -13.11
C THR A 768 -2.49 33.79 -13.61
N GLU A 769 -1.59 34.25 -12.72
CA GLU A 769 -0.50 35.17 -13.04
C GLU A 769 0.67 34.47 -13.71
N LYS A 770 1.03 33.26 -13.25
CA LYS A 770 2.16 32.50 -13.79
C LYS A 770 1.83 31.86 -15.15
N LEU A 771 0.62 31.29 -15.31
CA LEU A 771 0.24 30.62 -16.57
C LEU A 771 -0.30 31.57 -17.65
N GLN A 772 -0.79 32.77 -17.28
CA GLN A 772 -1.25 33.81 -18.22
C GLN A 772 -2.27 33.36 -19.30
N PHE A 773 -3.04 32.30 -19.05
CA PHE A 773 -4.03 31.76 -20.00
C PHE A 773 -5.25 32.67 -20.22
N SER A 774 -5.88 32.59 -21.39
CA SER A 774 -7.18 33.21 -21.67
C SER A 774 -8.35 32.36 -21.16
N LYS A 775 -9.51 33.01 -20.96
CA LYS A 775 -10.74 32.34 -20.53
C LYS A 775 -11.18 31.26 -21.53
N LEU A 776 -11.83 30.21 -21.02
CA LEU A 776 -12.46 29.20 -21.88
C LEU A 776 -13.63 29.81 -22.68
N PRO A 777 -13.83 29.40 -23.95
CA PRO A 777 -14.97 29.84 -24.76
C PRO A 777 -16.28 29.15 -24.38
N ALA A 778 -16.22 27.97 -23.75
CA ALA A 778 -17.37 27.20 -23.30
C ALA A 778 -17.69 27.48 -21.82
N GLU A 779 -18.97 27.37 -21.43
CA GLU A 779 -19.39 27.48 -20.03
C GLU A 779 -18.88 26.27 -19.21
N VAL A 780 -18.31 26.56 -18.05
CA VAL A 780 -17.88 25.59 -17.03
C VAL A 780 -18.98 25.54 -15.96
N PRO A 781 -19.39 24.35 -15.44
CA PRO A 781 -18.73 23.05 -15.54
C PRO A 781 -18.99 22.27 -16.84
N VAL A 782 -17.97 21.55 -17.31
CA VAL A 782 -18.13 20.52 -18.34
C VAL A 782 -18.92 19.37 -17.70
N MET A 783 -20.18 19.19 -18.11
CA MET A 783 -21.02 18.14 -17.53
C MET A 783 -20.71 16.78 -18.15
N PHE A 784 -20.26 15.85 -17.31
CA PHE A 784 -20.17 14.42 -17.64
C PHE A 784 -21.54 13.87 -18.01
N ARG A 785 -21.61 13.07 -19.09
CA ARG A 785 -22.86 12.47 -19.57
C ARG A 785 -22.66 10.96 -19.69
N VAL A 786 -23.59 10.22 -19.11
CA VAL A 786 -23.67 8.76 -19.21
C VAL A 786 -24.68 8.37 -20.27
N VAL A 787 -24.36 7.36 -21.07
CA VAL A 787 -25.25 6.76 -22.07
C VAL A 787 -26.44 6.09 -21.37
N GLU A 788 -27.65 6.39 -21.83
CA GLU A 788 -28.85 5.68 -21.40
C GLU A 788 -28.93 4.33 -22.12
N LEU A 789 -28.75 3.23 -21.37
CA LEU A 789 -28.81 1.88 -21.90
C LEU A 789 -30.25 1.52 -22.27
N PRO A 790 -30.47 0.83 -23.41
CA PRO A 790 -31.79 0.35 -23.78
C PRO A 790 -32.29 -0.71 -22.78
N LEU A 791 -33.62 -0.84 -22.65
CA LEU A 791 -34.30 -1.84 -21.80
C LEU A 791 -34.19 -3.27 -22.38
N LYS A 792 -32.98 -3.76 -22.60
CA LYS A 792 -32.65 -5.09 -23.11
C LYS A 792 -31.37 -5.60 -22.46
N GLN A 793 -31.25 -6.92 -22.37
CA GLN A 793 -29.99 -7.54 -21.97
C GLN A 793 -28.97 -7.41 -23.10
N HIS A 794 -27.79 -6.89 -22.77
CA HIS A 794 -26.64 -6.85 -23.66
C HIS A 794 -25.52 -7.69 -23.07
N ILE A 795 -24.82 -8.43 -23.93
CA ILE A 795 -23.67 -9.23 -23.54
C ILE A 795 -22.51 -8.79 -24.43
N CYS A 796 -21.46 -8.26 -23.80
CA CYS A 796 -20.18 -8.02 -24.44
C CYS A 796 -19.21 -9.12 -24.04
N LYS A 797 -18.48 -9.69 -25.00
CA LYS A 797 -17.43 -10.68 -24.74
C LYS A 797 -16.15 -10.22 -25.39
N VAL A 798 -15.12 -10.04 -24.59
CA VAL A 798 -13.78 -9.68 -25.05
C VAL A 798 -12.83 -10.81 -24.65
N LYS A 799 -11.94 -11.17 -25.57
CA LYS A 799 -10.95 -12.20 -25.31
C LYS A 799 -9.78 -11.57 -24.53
N SER A 800 -9.38 -12.18 -23.41
CA SER A 800 -8.17 -11.76 -22.67
C SER A 800 -6.96 -11.72 -23.59
N LEU A 801 -6.12 -10.70 -23.39
CA LEU A 801 -4.87 -10.50 -24.11
C LEU A 801 -3.70 -11.25 -23.44
N ASN A 802 -3.81 -11.55 -22.14
CA ASN A 802 -2.87 -12.42 -21.45
C ASN A 802 -3.21 -13.89 -21.71
N LYS A 803 -2.34 -14.60 -22.44
CA LYS A 803 -2.52 -16.03 -22.73
C LYS A 803 -2.10 -16.95 -21.58
N GLY A 804 -1.30 -16.44 -20.64
CA GLY A 804 -0.79 -17.18 -19.49
C GLY A 804 -1.75 -17.17 -18.30
N ASP A 805 -2.67 -16.20 -18.29
CA ASP A 805 -3.75 -16.12 -17.31
C ASP A 805 -4.89 -17.07 -17.70
N ALA A 806 -5.23 -17.97 -16.78
CA ALA A 806 -6.30 -18.95 -16.96
C ALA A 806 -7.65 -18.44 -16.43
N ASN A 807 -7.65 -17.29 -15.74
CA ASN A 807 -8.82 -16.73 -15.10
C ASN A 807 -9.71 -16.02 -16.12
N SER A 808 -10.99 -15.90 -15.76
CA SER A 808 -11.98 -15.16 -16.52
C SER A 808 -12.72 -14.22 -15.60
N GLU A 809 -12.99 -13.02 -16.07
CA GLU A 809 -13.72 -12.04 -15.31
C GLU A 809 -15.08 -11.73 -15.94
N VAL A 810 -16.07 -11.52 -15.08
CA VAL A 810 -17.42 -11.16 -15.48
C VAL A 810 -17.88 -9.96 -14.67
N THR A 811 -18.00 -8.82 -15.34
CA THR A 811 -18.67 -7.64 -14.77
C THR A 811 -20.13 -7.61 -15.20
N VAL A 812 -21.05 -7.58 -14.24
CA VAL A 812 -22.48 -7.36 -14.50
C VAL A 812 -22.86 -5.94 -14.09
N TYR A 813 -23.35 -5.14 -15.03
CA TYR A 813 -23.74 -3.75 -14.79
C TYR A 813 -25.24 -3.55 -14.96
N TYR A 814 -25.90 -3.11 -13.89
CA TYR A 814 -27.32 -2.76 -13.88
C TYR A 814 -27.49 -1.25 -13.81
N GLN A 815 -27.84 -0.61 -14.94
CA GLN A 815 -28.14 0.82 -14.93
C GLN A 815 -29.53 1.06 -14.34
N VAL A 816 -29.57 1.75 -13.21
CA VAL A 816 -30.81 2.28 -12.62
C VAL A 816 -31.05 3.74 -13.06
N ARG A 817 -32.29 4.23 -12.93
CA ARG A 817 -32.71 5.58 -13.39
C ARG A 817 -31.76 6.69 -12.93
N LEU A 818 -31.73 7.78 -13.71
CA LEU A 818 -31.01 9.03 -13.41
C LEU A 818 -31.21 9.48 -11.96
N HIS A 819 -30.14 9.40 -11.16
CA HIS A 819 -30.04 10.11 -9.90
C HIS A 819 -29.50 11.52 -10.18
N LEU A 820 -30.40 12.47 -10.44
CA LEU A 820 -30.09 13.89 -10.27
C LEU A 820 -29.97 14.14 -8.77
N CYS A 821 -28.78 13.94 -8.21
CA CYS A 821 -28.49 14.29 -6.82
C CYS A 821 -28.29 15.81 -6.71
N CYS A 822 -29.37 16.57 -6.96
CA CYS A 822 -29.51 17.92 -6.43
C CYS A 822 -30.13 17.79 -5.04
N CYS A 823 -29.52 18.42 -4.05
CA CYS A 823 -30.02 18.56 -2.68
C CYS A 823 -31.55 18.81 -2.65
N CYS A 824 -32.35 17.79 -2.34
CA CYS A 824 -33.76 17.87 -1.91
C CYS A 824 -34.31 16.45 -1.69
N PHE A 825 -33.89 15.76 -0.62
CA PHE A 825 -34.65 14.66 -0.04
C PHE A 825 -35.21 15.11 1.31
N LEU A 826 -36.37 15.76 1.25
CA LEU A 826 -37.35 15.76 2.34
C LEU A 826 -38.71 15.57 1.68
N SER A 827 -39.42 14.54 2.16
CA SER A 827 -40.79 14.11 1.85
C SER A 827 -41.10 13.73 0.40
N ASP A 828 -41.03 12.43 0.10
CA ASP A 828 -42.23 11.61 -0.19
C ASP A 828 -41.83 10.23 -0.72
N ALA A 829 -41.68 9.29 0.21
CA ALA A 829 -41.62 7.86 -0.08
C ALA A 829 -43.00 7.26 0.16
N HIS A 830 -43.78 7.09 -0.92
CA HIS A 830 -44.87 6.12 -0.95
C HIS A 830 -44.79 5.30 -2.23
N GLY A 831 -44.49 4.01 -2.03
CA GLY A 831 -45.02 2.92 -2.85
C GLY A 831 -44.25 2.60 -4.11
N GLY A 832 -43.43 1.55 -4.05
CA GLY A 832 -42.89 0.92 -5.25
C GLY A 832 -41.78 -0.06 -4.96
N THR A 833 -42.11 -1.17 -4.29
CA THR A 833 -41.30 -2.39 -4.25
C THR A 833 -40.91 -2.81 -5.67
N VAL A 834 -39.63 -3.00 -5.93
CA VAL A 834 -39.16 -3.77 -7.09
C VAL A 834 -38.12 -4.75 -6.56
N LEU A 835 -38.49 -6.03 -6.69
CA LEU A 835 -37.71 -7.24 -6.47
C LEU A 835 -36.39 -7.25 -7.23
#